data_AF-A0A0G3GT48-F1
#
_entry.id   AF-A0A0G3GT48-F1
#
_cell.length_a   1.000
_cell.length_b   1.000
_cell.length_c   1.000
_cell.angle_alpha   90.00
_cell.angle_beta   90.00
_cell.angle_gamma   90.00
#
_symmetry.space_group_name_H-M   'P 1'
#
loop_
_entity.id
_entity.type
_entity.pdbx_description
1 polymer ?
#
loop_
_entity_poly.entity_id
_entity_poly.type
_entity_poly.pdbx_seq_one_letter_code
_entity_poly.pdbx_strand_id
1 'polypeptide(L)'
;MTTLKSLSRSVFEPQGGTSVTVEDGKTILSLPTGEKLEFTDIPCWQDFENQIGKTGQLYLHGGQFIPRLASLISRKDAAQVLDSYFSWISSPEKGKQNRLNPSWDHATAMRIESILYLSSIHPEYISEVVSQTLVHDIEWSCLPESIKLNNHGLFLIRALLFGIAHATSDESVLGQIKNHELVRKCESTISTMLPAIIQQVYGEDGWCGENSPLYDRVWINLLSSIREKFTDQLVHLSLLEQIDRTIELADKTSRFQLLPSSHYVPRGDSSRLPTGLSPIFGTHFNERVGIWVYSNPEFYLLATAGHSSITHKHVDDTQIYLSYKGVDFFIDGGTHSYNYSDGRVKALRSNFAHSVLDFESPESQFPWDVYRSSNRIINARIVKATETYLKMEKKVRDIVLTRTIKVDDKNVFAVTDEWDTPSGEAIKSRFLLPNNCTPYATDREIVLHRLGKSLRLTFSENITVSVYSGETKSPFRGWYSTKPGELIAGNCLEVSPAKPSKSGKLTYRVECIDEEILLPADFSQCYSQTQIVSLAREQSWPTMATWKKIDIYGISESNLTIALALSTAGFDVTMFSDDIGSQSTSVAEIQVANIAQRRPSAIPLISSQPETYNKPFVVPVYLNNESEGSNCVWQAALSGMTAVQLYYASNKAHQLGLFRGANYLSDLVFRRFNCKIYPGCSIGNNFTLGCGGIGVVIHKNAVLGDDVTVAQNVTLGGRNKRLGPPKVGNNVYFGANSVFIGGSIGDNCVVGAGSVVLEPVPSNSIVAGNPARVIKKIKVRS
;
A
#
# COMPACT_ATOMS: atom_id res chain seq x y z
N MET A 1 -1.15 17.13 -46.48
CA MET A 1 -1.38 18.52 -46.04
C MET A 1 -2.78 18.76 -45.43
N THR A 2 -3.51 17.71 -44.98
CA THR A 2 -4.86 17.86 -44.41
C THR A 2 -5.07 17.10 -43.09
N THR A 3 -3.99 16.79 -42.36
CA THR A 3 -4.04 15.98 -41.12
C THR A 3 -3.29 16.60 -39.93
N LEU A 4 -2.82 17.85 -40.03
CA LEU A 4 -2.12 18.53 -38.91
C LEU A 4 -3.08 19.26 -37.94
N LYS A 5 -4.39 19.26 -38.20
CA LYS A 5 -5.41 19.83 -37.29
C LYS A 5 -5.86 18.88 -36.17
N SER A 6 -5.35 17.64 -36.11
CA SER A 6 -5.82 16.61 -35.16
C SER A 6 -4.88 16.30 -34.00
N LEU A 7 -3.74 17.00 -33.85
CA LEU A 7 -3.03 16.95 -32.56
C LEU A 7 -3.88 17.73 -31.55
N SER A 8 -4.75 17.01 -30.84
CA SER A 8 -5.64 17.56 -29.82
C SER A 8 -4.84 18.32 -28.76
N ARG A 9 -5.45 19.33 -28.12
CA ARG A 9 -4.87 20.05 -26.98
C ARG A 9 -4.32 19.12 -25.87
N SER A 10 -4.81 17.88 -25.79
CA SER A 10 -4.33 16.84 -24.86
C SER A 10 -2.97 16.22 -25.23
N VAL A 11 -2.46 16.41 -26.46
CA VAL A 11 -1.15 15.89 -26.87
C VAL A 11 -0.03 16.66 -26.19
N PHE A 12 -0.23 17.96 -25.97
CA PHE A 12 0.77 18.90 -25.48
C PHE A 12 0.70 19.12 -23.95
N GLU A 13 -0.29 18.57 -23.24
CA GLU A 13 -0.41 18.76 -21.80
C GLU A 13 0.82 18.16 -21.08
N PRO A 14 1.63 18.98 -20.36
CA PRO A 14 2.80 18.48 -19.66
C PRO A 14 2.38 17.47 -18.59
N GLN A 15 2.89 16.24 -18.67
CA GLN A 15 2.67 15.27 -17.61
C GLN A 15 3.60 15.59 -16.43
N GLY A 16 3.05 16.14 -15.35
CA GLY A 16 3.84 16.54 -14.18
C GLY A 16 2.98 16.91 -12.98
N GLY A 17 3.41 16.50 -11.79
CA GLY A 17 2.68 16.73 -10.53
C GLY A 17 2.83 18.15 -9.96
N THR A 18 3.31 19.12 -10.74
CA THR A 18 3.45 20.50 -10.28
C THR A 18 2.11 21.20 -10.40
N SER A 19 1.55 21.68 -9.28
CA SER A 19 0.26 22.38 -9.28
C SER A 19 0.43 23.85 -8.94
N VAL A 20 -0.36 24.70 -9.59
CA VAL A 20 -0.44 26.13 -9.30
C VAL A 20 -1.82 26.46 -8.75
N THR A 21 -1.85 27.19 -7.64
CA THR A 21 -3.07 27.68 -7.00
C THR A 21 -2.90 29.16 -6.64
N VAL A 22 -4.02 29.86 -6.48
CA VAL A 22 -4.02 31.26 -6.02
C VAL A 22 -4.91 31.32 -4.78
N GLU A 23 -4.33 31.70 -3.64
CA GLU A 23 -4.99 31.79 -2.34
C GLU A 23 -4.67 33.14 -1.72
N ASP A 24 -5.70 33.90 -1.30
CA ASP A 24 -5.55 35.22 -0.67
C ASP A 24 -4.64 36.21 -1.42
N GLY A 25 -4.67 36.17 -2.77
CA GLY A 25 -3.84 37.02 -3.63
C GLY A 25 -2.39 36.57 -3.77
N LYS A 26 -2.01 35.42 -3.21
CA LYS A 26 -0.71 34.79 -3.39
C LYS A 26 -0.79 33.66 -4.40
N THR A 27 0.19 33.58 -5.29
CA THR A 27 0.38 32.42 -6.16
C THR A 27 1.23 31.39 -5.43
N ILE A 28 0.74 30.15 -5.37
CA ILE A 28 1.41 29.03 -4.71
C ILE A 28 1.74 27.97 -5.77
N LEU A 29 3.04 27.76 -5.97
CA LEU A 29 3.59 26.68 -6.77
C LEU A 29 3.92 25.50 -5.85
N SER A 30 3.21 24.39 -6.02
CA SER A 30 3.48 23.16 -5.28
C SER A 30 4.22 22.16 -6.18
N LEU A 31 5.41 21.75 -5.77
CA LEU A 31 6.23 20.78 -6.49
C LEU A 31 5.83 19.34 -6.12
N PRO A 32 6.05 18.35 -7.02
CA PRO A 32 5.77 16.93 -6.74
C PRO A 32 6.48 16.36 -5.51
N THR A 33 7.59 16.99 -5.12
CA THR A 33 8.41 16.63 -3.97
C THR A 33 7.89 17.18 -2.64
N GLY A 34 6.82 17.99 -2.67
CA GLY A 34 6.11 18.49 -1.50
C GLY A 34 6.44 19.93 -1.11
N GLU A 35 7.50 20.52 -1.67
CA GLU A 35 7.84 21.92 -1.46
C GLU A 35 6.79 22.87 -2.07
N LYS A 36 6.54 23.99 -1.38
CA LYS A 36 5.64 25.05 -1.83
C LYS A 36 6.40 26.36 -1.94
N LEU A 37 6.32 26.99 -3.10
CA LEU A 37 6.96 28.27 -3.40
C LEU A 37 5.88 29.33 -3.61
N GLU A 38 5.90 30.37 -2.79
CA GLU A 38 4.85 31.39 -2.73
C GLU A 38 5.35 32.75 -3.21
N PHE A 39 4.53 33.47 -3.99
CA PHE A 39 4.83 34.84 -4.39
C PHE A 39 3.57 35.67 -4.66
N THR A 40 3.65 36.98 -4.41
CA THR A 40 2.64 37.99 -4.76
C THR A 40 3.02 38.78 -6.01
N ASP A 41 4.31 38.98 -6.21
CA ASP A 41 4.92 39.74 -7.31
C ASP A 41 5.95 38.87 -8.05
N ILE A 42 6.69 39.44 -9.02
CA ILE A 42 7.70 38.71 -9.78
C ILE A 42 8.72 38.04 -8.82
N PRO A 43 8.80 36.70 -8.79
CA PRO A 43 9.64 36.00 -7.82
C PRO A 43 11.12 36.07 -8.20
N CYS A 44 11.99 36.01 -7.20
CA CYS A 44 13.40 35.70 -7.40
C CYS A 44 13.56 34.19 -7.57
N TRP A 45 13.64 33.72 -8.82
CA TRP A 45 13.75 32.29 -9.13
C TRP A 45 14.97 31.61 -8.54
N GLN A 46 16.07 32.36 -8.37
CA GLN A 46 17.28 31.86 -7.72
C GLN A 46 17.03 31.56 -6.23
N ASP A 47 16.24 32.38 -5.53
CA ASP A 47 15.89 32.14 -4.14
C ASP A 47 14.98 30.91 -4.00
N PHE A 48 14.06 30.71 -4.93
CA PHE A 48 13.23 29.51 -4.98
C PHE A 48 14.04 28.24 -5.20
N GLU A 49 15.01 28.26 -6.12
CA GLU A 49 15.90 27.12 -6.34
C GLU A 49 16.75 26.78 -5.10
N ASN A 50 17.20 27.81 -4.37
CA ASN A 50 17.98 27.64 -3.13
C ASN A 50 17.17 27.03 -1.98
N GLN A 51 15.83 27.11 -2.04
CA GLN A 51 14.91 26.60 -1.01
C GLN A 51 14.50 25.14 -1.22
N ILE A 52 14.80 24.54 -2.37
CA ILE A 52 14.29 23.22 -2.77
C ILE A 52 15.41 22.21 -3.00
N GLY A 53 15.11 20.92 -2.80
CA GLY A 53 16.08 19.85 -3.04
C GLY A 53 16.38 19.64 -4.53
N LYS A 54 17.44 18.90 -4.86
CA LYS A 54 17.84 18.61 -6.27
C LYS A 54 16.69 18.06 -7.13
N THR A 55 15.82 17.23 -6.54
CA THR A 55 14.64 16.70 -7.23
C THR A 55 13.56 17.76 -7.44
N GLY A 56 13.36 18.68 -6.48
CA GLY A 56 12.49 19.84 -6.68
C GLY A 56 13.02 20.78 -7.78
N GLN A 57 14.33 21.00 -7.83
CA GLN A 57 14.98 21.82 -8.87
C GLN A 57 14.71 21.30 -10.29
N LEU A 58 14.64 19.98 -10.50
CA LEU A 58 14.25 19.39 -11.79
C LEU A 58 12.89 19.92 -12.27
N TYR A 59 11.88 19.94 -11.40
CA TYR A 59 10.53 20.39 -11.75
C TYR A 59 10.44 21.90 -11.90
N LEU A 60 11.17 22.67 -11.07
CA LEU A 60 11.26 24.12 -11.22
C LEU A 60 11.89 24.49 -12.57
N HIS A 61 13.04 23.90 -12.93
CA HIS A 61 13.73 24.14 -14.21
C HIS A 61 12.94 23.62 -15.43
N GLY A 62 12.10 22.61 -15.22
CA GLY A 62 11.23 22.05 -16.24
C GLY A 62 10.08 22.95 -16.67
N GLY A 63 9.70 23.94 -15.85
CA GLY A 63 8.68 24.93 -16.22
C GLY A 63 7.27 24.36 -16.44
N GLN A 64 6.96 23.13 -16.00
CA GLN A 64 5.65 22.49 -16.27
C GLN A 64 4.45 23.26 -15.70
N PHE A 65 4.68 24.12 -14.71
CA PHE A 65 3.68 24.97 -14.09
C PHE A 65 3.24 26.15 -14.97
N ILE A 66 4.05 26.52 -15.96
CA ILE A 66 3.91 27.75 -16.76
C ILE A 66 2.54 27.87 -17.45
N PRO A 67 2.06 26.85 -18.17
CA PRO A 67 0.76 26.93 -18.84
C PRO A 67 -0.38 27.18 -17.85
N ARG A 68 -0.35 26.51 -16.68
CA ARG A 68 -1.37 26.66 -15.65
C ARG A 68 -1.29 28.02 -14.97
N LEU A 69 -0.08 28.50 -14.66
CA LEU A 69 0.14 29.82 -14.09
C LEU A 69 -0.41 30.92 -15.00
N ALA A 70 -0.12 30.83 -16.30
CA ALA A 70 -0.60 31.78 -17.30
C ALA A 70 -2.13 31.90 -17.39
N SER A 71 -2.85 30.83 -17.04
CA SER A 71 -4.33 30.82 -17.00
C SER A 71 -4.94 31.27 -15.67
N LEU A 72 -4.16 31.42 -14.60
CA LEU A 72 -4.67 31.66 -13.24
C LEU A 72 -4.48 33.08 -12.73
N ILE A 73 -3.47 33.80 -13.21
CA ILE A 73 -3.17 35.17 -12.76
C ILE A 73 -3.53 36.19 -13.85
N SER A 74 -3.46 37.48 -13.51
CA SER A 74 -3.79 38.52 -14.47
C SER A 74 -2.85 38.45 -15.68
N ARG A 75 -3.35 38.79 -16.88
CA ARG A 75 -2.55 38.73 -18.11
C ARG A 75 -1.25 39.53 -18.02
N LYS A 76 -1.28 40.68 -17.35
CA LYS A 76 -0.10 41.52 -17.15
C LYS A 76 0.94 40.83 -16.26
N ASP A 77 0.49 40.26 -15.14
CA ASP A 77 1.37 39.61 -14.18
C ASP A 77 1.94 38.31 -14.76
N ALA A 78 1.12 37.53 -15.48
CA ALA A 78 1.56 36.34 -16.22
C ALA A 78 2.71 36.66 -17.18
N ALA A 79 2.56 37.67 -18.04
CA ALA A 79 3.61 38.06 -18.98
C ALA A 79 4.92 38.43 -18.26
N GLN A 80 4.85 39.21 -17.18
CA GLN A 80 6.03 39.63 -16.42
C GLN A 80 6.74 38.48 -15.69
N VAL A 81 5.96 37.57 -15.08
CA VAL A 81 6.48 36.39 -14.38
C VAL A 81 7.15 35.43 -15.37
N LEU A 82 6.54 35.23 -16.55
CA LEU A 82 7.09 34.37 -17.60
C LEU A 82 8.40 34.94 -18.17
N ASP A 83 8.42 36.21 -18.55
CA ASP A 83 9.64 36.87 -19.05
C ASP A 83 10.77 36.81 -18.02
N SER A 84 10.44 37.03 -16.73
CA SER A 84 11.39 36.89 -15.63
C SER A 84 11.93 35.46 -15.52
N TYR A 85 11.06 34.44 -15.56
CA TYR A 85 11.45 33.04 -15.49
C TYR A 85 12.39 32.65 -16.63
N PHE A 86 12.01 32.98 -17.87
CA PHE A 86 12.79 32.59 -19.04
C PHE A 86 14.10 33.37 -19.14
N SER A 87 14.14 34.62 -18.69
CA SER A 87 15.39 35.38 -18.55
C SER A 87 16.35 34.73 -17.55
N TRP A 88 15.82 34.20 -16.44
CA TRP A 88 16.62 33.51 -15.42
C TRP A 88 17.14 32.16 -15.91
N ILE A 89 16.27 31.29 -16.44
CA ILE A 89 16.66 29.92 -16.82
C ILE A 89 17.64 29.90 -18.00
N SER A 90 17.54 30.90 -18.89
CA SER A 90 18.41 31.06 -20.05
C SER A 90 19.65 31.94 -19.76
N SER A 91 19.86 32.34 -18.51
CA SER A 91 21.02 33.15 -18.14
C SER A 91 22.35 32.38 -18.34
N PRO A 92 23.46 33.08 -18.66
CA PRO A 92 24.77 32.43 -18.81
C PRO A 92 25.25 31.69 -17.55
N GLU A 93 24.85 32.16 -16.37
CA GLU A 93 25.16 31.51 -15.09
C GLU A 93 24.47 30.17 -14.97
N LYS A 94 23.18 30.10 -15.36
CA LYS A 94 22.47 28.83 -15.49
C LYS A 94 23.13 27.94 -16.52
N GLY A 95 23.43 28.44 -17.71
CA GLY A 95 24.20 27.73 -18.74
C GLY A 95 25.46 27.00 -18.23
N LYS A 96 26.18 27.56 -17.25
CA LYS A 96 27.33 26.92 -16.60
C LYS A 96 26.92 25.83 -15.60
N GLN A 97 25.89 26.09 -14.79
CA GLN A 97 25.32 25.12 -13.84
C GLN A 97 24.65 23.93 -14.56
N ASN A 98 24.11 24.13 -15.76
CA ASN A 98 23.50 23.10 -16.61
C ASN A 98 24.43 21.89 -16.81
N ARG A 99 25.74 22.14 -17.03
CA ARG A 99 26.74 21.09 -17.25
C ARG A 99 27.01 20.22 -16.02
N LEU A 100 26.65 20.71 -14.83
CA LEU A 100 26.88 20.05 -13.56
C LEU A 100 25.62 19.34 -13.02
N ASN A 101 24.44 19.65 -13.56
CA ASN A 101 23.18 19.06 -13.13
C ASN A 101 22.86 17.77 -13.92
N PRO A 102 22.85 16.59 -13.26
CA PRO A 102 22.65 15.31 -13.94
C PRO A 102 21.23 15.10 -14.50
N SER A 103 20.25 15.94 -14.18
CA SER A 103 18.87 15.86 -14.70
C SER A 103 18.49 17.05 -15.59
N TRP A 104 19.47 17.84 -16.04
CA TRP A 104 19.21 19.01 -16.88
C TRP A 104 18.57 18.66 -18.23
N ASP A 105 18.93 17.51 -18.80
CA ASP A 105 18.34 16.91 -19.99
C ASP A 105 16.82 16.72 -19.82
N HIS A 106 16.41 16.10 -18.72
CA HIS A 106 14.99 15.90 -18.41
C HIS A 106 14.28 17.24 -18.18
N ALA A 107 14.87 18.18 -17.44
CA ALA A 107 14.30 19.52 -17.27
C ALA A 107 14.10 20.23 -18.62
N THR A 108 15.06 20.12 -19.52
CA THR A 108 15.02 20.76 -20.83
C THR A 108 13.93 20.16 -21.72
N ALA A 109 13.79 18.83 -21.73
CA ALA A 109 12.69 18.16 -22.42
C ALA A 109 11.32 18.68 -21.94
N MET A 110 11.10 18.76 -20.62
CA MET A 110 9.85 19.28 -20.05
C MET A 110 9.62 20.74 -20.40
N ARG A 111 10.67 21.56 -20.44
CA ARG A 111 10.58 22.99 -20.75
C ARG A 111 10.20 23.23 -22.21
N ILE A 112 10.80 22.48 -23.15
CA ILE A 112 10.40 22.48 -24.57
C ILE A 112 8.92 22.15 -24.70
N GLU A 113 8.47 21.02 -24.11
CA GLU A 113 7.05 20.62 -24.16
C GLU A 113 6.13 21.70 -23.56
N SER A 114 6.54 22.32 -22.44
CA SER A 114 5.75 23.34 -21.74
C SER A 114 5.61 24.63 -22.55
N ILE A 115 6.68 25.10 -23.22
CA ILE A 115 6.62 26.29 -24.08
C ILE A 115 5.77 26.02 -25.32
N LEU A 116 5.92 24.84 -25.95
CA LEU A 116 5.13 24.45 -27.12
C LEU A 116 3.64 24.27 -26.77
N TYR A 117 3.33 23.84 -25.55
CA TYR A 117 1.96 23.82 -25.08
C TYR A 117 1.43 25.23 -24.86
N LEU A 118 2.18 26.07 -24.14
CA LEU A 118 1.82 27.47 -23.88
C LEU A 118 1.52 28.20 -25.19
N SER A 119 2.34 28.04 -26.23
CA SER A 119 2.11 28.68 -27.52
C SER A 119 0.81 28.24 -28.20
N SER A 120 0.36 27.01 -27.95
CA SER A 120 -0.87 26.47 -28.54
C SER A 120 -2.17 26.96 -27.87
N ILE A 121 -2.10 27.35 -26.60
CA ILE A 121 -3.28 27.78 -25.82
C ILE A 121 -3.28 29.28 -25.51
N HIS A 122 -2.10 29.89 -25.40
CA HIS A 122 -1.88 31.28 -25.04
C HIS A 122 -0.70 31.88 -25.84
N PRO A 123 -0.82 31.99 -27.18
CA PRO A 123 0.25 32.53 -28.03
C PRO A 123 0.66 33.96 -27.66
N GLU A 124 -0.22 34.72 -27.01
CA GLU A 124 0.05 36.08 -26.53
C GLU A 124 1.16 36.18 -25.47
N TYR A 125 1.53 35.06 -24.82
CA TYR A 125 2.61 35.02 -23.83
C TYR A 125 3.96 34.59 -24.41
N ILE A 126 4.03 34.32 -25.72
CA ILE A 126 5.30 33.98 -26.36
C ILE A 126 6.03 35.27 -26.73
N SER A 127 6.79 35.79 -25.77
CA SER A 127 7.69 36.92 -25.96
C SER A 127 8.98 36.52 -26.70
N GLU A 128 9.82 37.51 -27.01
CA GLU A 128 11.13 37.28 -27.62
C GLU A 128 12.02 36.37 -26.75
N VAL A 129 12.05 36.59 -25.42
CA VAL A 129 12.86 35.77 -24.50
C VAL A 129 12.34 34.32 -24.40
N VAL A 130 11.02 34.12 -24.43
CA VAL A 130 10.41 32.78 -24.45
C VAL A 130 10.79 32.05 -25.74
N SER A 131 10.68 32.74 -26.88
CA SER A 131 11.01 32.19 -28.20
C SER A 131 12.49 31.83 -28.33
N GLN A 132 13.39 32.70 -27.87
CA GLN A 132 14.83 32.46 -27.86
C GLN A 132 15.21 31.28 -26.96
N THR A 133 14.56 31.17 -25.79
CA THR A 133 14.76 30.03 -24.89
C THR A 133 14.36 28.71 -25.54
N LEU A 134 13.20 28.67 -26.20
CA LEU A 134 12.75 27.48 -26.92
C LEU A 134 13.74 27.04 -28.00
N VAL A 135 14.21 27.98 -28.84
CA VAL A 135 15.18 27.68 -29.89
C VAL A 135 16.48 27.15 -29.29
N HIS A 136 16.99 27.82 -28.26
CA HIS A 136 18.20 27.42 -27.57
C HIS A 136 18.10 25.99 -27.00
N ASP A 137 16.98 25.68 -26.35
CA ASP A 137 16.73 24.37 -25.76
C ASP A 137 16.66 23.26 -26.82
N ILE A 138 16.01 23.52 -27.95
CA ILE A 138 15.94 22.57 -29.08
C ILE A 138 17.33 22.38 -29.71
N GLU A 139 18.08 23.46 -29.92
CA GLU A 139 19.45 23.39 -30.46
C GLU A 139 20.38 22.59 -29.55
N TRP A 140 20.33 22.86 -28.24
CA TRP A 140 21.09 22.10 -27.25
C TRP A 140 20.68 20.62 -27.22
N SER A 141 19.38 20.34 -27.34
CA SER A 141 18.84 18.98 -27.38
C SER A 141 19.21 18.22 -28.65
N CYS A 142 19.64 18.91 -29.72
CA CYS A 142 20.16 18.28 -30.93
C CYS A 142 21.62 17.81 -30.79
N LEU A 143 22.36 18.25 -29.76
CA LEU A 143 23.77 17.88 -29.57
C LEU A 143 23.92 16.42 -29.13
N PRO A 144 24.78 15.59 -29.75
CA PRO A 144 24.93 14.19 -29.36
C PRO A 144 25.28 13.99 -27.87
N GLU A 145 26.07 14.89 -27.29
CA GLU A 145 26.48 14.85 -25.88
C GLU A 145 25.37 15.18 -24.88
N SER A 146 24.26 15.80 -25.31
CA SER A 146 23.13 16.12 -24.43
C SER A 146 22.16 14.96 -24.27
N ILE A 147 22.12 14.02 -25.25
CA ILE A 147 21.23 12.88 -25.24
C ILE A 147 21.91 11.66 -24.61
N LYS A 148 21.42 11.26 -23.45
CA LYS A 148 21.86 10.03 -22.77
C LYS A 148 21.16 8.79 -23.35
N LEU A 149 21.85 7.65 -23.36
CA LEU A 149 21.28 6.37 -23.79
C LEU A 149 20.43 5.72 -22.67
N ASN A 150 19.41 6.45 -22.21
CA ASN A 150 18.48 6.05 -21.17
C ASN A 150 17.15 6.83 -21.35
N ASN A 151 16.27 6.76 -20.35
CA ASN A 151 14.95 7.39 -20.40
C ASN A 151 15.02 8.92 -20.53
N HIS A 152 16.04 9.57 -19.99
CA HIS A 152 16.25 11.01 -20.18
C HIS A 152 16.47 11.37 -21.66
N GLY A 153 17.25 10.58 -22.38
CA GLY A 153 17.42 10.76 -23.82
C GLY A 153 16.12 10.55 -24.58
N LEU A 154 15.29 9.58 -24.18
CA LEU A 154 14.00 9.37 -24.84
C LEU A 154 13.03 10.54 -24.60
N PHE A 155 13.03 11.16 -23.42
CA PHE A 155 12.28 12.40 -23.18
C PHE A 155 12.73 13.53 -24.10
N LEU A 156 14.04 13.72 -24.29
CA LEU A 156 14.56 14.71 -25.24
C LEU A 156 14.15 14.41 -26.69
N ILE A 157 14.22 13.14 -27.12
CA ILE A 157 13.76 12.72 -28.45
C ILE A 157 12.29 13.07 -28.67
N ARG A 158 11.44 12.78 -27.67
CA ARG A 158 10.02 13.16 -27.71
C ARG A 158 9.84 14.67 -27.79
N ALA A 159 10.58 15.45 -27.01
CA ALA A 159 10.54 16.91 -27.07
C ALA A 159 10.96 17.46 -28.45
N LEU A 160 11.98 16.87 -29.09
CA LEU A 160 12.38 17.22 -30.46
C LEU A 160 11.27 16.88 -31.48
N LEU A 161 10.58 15.74 -31.34
CA LEU A 161 9.44 15.39 -32.18
C LEU A 161 8.29 16.40 -32.05
N PHE A 162 8.00 16.87 -30.82
CA PHE A 162 7.07 17.99 -30.62
C PHE A 162 7.53 19.27 -31.33
N GLY A 163 8.83 19.59 -31.24
CA GLY A 163 9.42 20.73 -31.92
C GLY A 163 9.20 20.67 -33.44
N ILE A 164 9.50 19.52 -34.07
CA ILE A 164 9.26 19.29 -35.50
C ILE A 164 7.77 19.44 -35.83
N ALA A 165 6.89 18.76 -35.08
CA ALA A 165 5.45 18.81 -35.32
C ALA A 165 4.92 20.24 -35.27
N HIS A 166 5.38 21.05 -34.31
CA HIS A 166 4.98 22.44 -34.17
C HIS A 166 5.56 23.33 -35.28
N ALA A 167 6.84 23.14 -35.67
CA ALA A 167 7.49 23.91 -36.73
C ALA A 167 6.80 23.82 -38.11
N THR A 168 6.00 22.78 -38.35
CA THR A 168 5.21 22.64 -39.59
C THR A 168 3.94 23.50 -39.65
N SER A 169 3.59 24.19 -38.56
CA SER A 169 2.46 25.11 -38.50
C SER A 169 2.93 26.56 -38.72
N ASP A 170 2.44 27.22 -39.79
CA ASP A 170 2.81 28.60 -40.15
C ASP A 170 2.45 29.64 -39.06
N GLU A 171 1.49 29.34 -38.18
CA GLU A 171 1.06 30.21 -37.09
C GLU A 171 1.88 30.02 -35.80
N SER A 172 2.73 29.00 -35.74
CA SER A 172 3.49 28.63 -34.55
C SER A 172 4.75 29.46 -34.33
N VAL A 173 5.24 29.51 -33.09
CA VAL A 173 6.50 30.19 -32.72
C VAL A 173 7.68 29.68 -33.56
N LEU A 174 7.78 28.37 -33.77
CA LEU A 174 8.85 27.77 -34.58
C LEU A 174 8.64 27.98 -36.09
N GLY A 175 7.39 27.95 -36.56
CA GLY A 175 7.03 28.24 -37.94
C GLY A 175 7.31 29.70 -38.32
N GLN A 176 7.11 30.64 -37.39
CA GLN A 176 7.47 32.05 -37.54
C GLN A 176 8.99 32.26 -37.61
N ILE A 177 9.79 31.39 -36.97
CA ILE A 177 11.26 31.43 -36.98
C ILE A 177 11.85 30.79 -38.26
N LYS A 178 11.05 30.09 -39.09
CA LYS A 178 11.39 29.52 -40.42
C LYS A 178 12.78 28.90 -40.54
N ASN A 179 13.23 28.14 -39.53
CA ASN A 179 14.57 27.55 -39.55
C ASN A 179 14.56 26.09 -40.05
N HIS A 180 14.57 25.92 -41.38
CA HIS A 180 14.72 24.61 -42.02
C HIS A 180 16.02 23.87 -41.65
N GLU A 181 17.03 24.57 -41.13
CA GLU A 181 18.25 23.92 -40.62
C GLU A 181 18.01 23.27 -39.26
N LEU A 182 17.28 23.93 -38.36
CA LEU A 182 16.94 23.40 -37.04
C LEU A 182 16.08 22.13 -37.14
N VAL A 183 15.08 22.13 -38.02
CA VAL A 183 14.24 20.94 -38.27
C VAL A 183 15.10 19.76 -38.78
N ARG A 184 15.99 20.01 -39.75
CA ARG A 184 16.91 18.97 -40.26
C ARG A 184 17.86 18.44 -39.18
N LYS A 185 18.34 19.29 -38.27
CA LYS A 185 19.15 18.88 -37.11
C LYS A 185 18.34 17.95 -36.21
N CYS A 186 17.09 18.33 -35.87
CA CYS A 186 16.20 17.49 -35.06
C CYS A 186 15.98 16.12 -35.71
N GLU A 187 15.62 16.10 -37.00
CA GLU A 187 15.40 14.86 -37.77
C GLU A 187 16.63 13.95 -37.79
N SER A 188 17.82 14.52 -38.03
CA SER A 188 19.08 13.80 -38.01
C SER A 188 19.38 13.21 -36.63
N THR A 189 19.21 14.01 -35.58
CA THR A 189 19.44 13.57 -34.20
C THR A 189 18.47 12.47 -33.79
N ILE A 190 17.17 12.61 -34.11
CA ILE A 190 16.15 11.58 -33.83
C ILE A 190 16.48 10.28 -34.55
N SER A 191 16.81 10.35 -35.83
CA SER A 191 17.10 9.18 -36.67
C SER A 191 18.35 8.42 -36.22
N THR A 192 19.28 9.10 -35.54
CA THR A 192 20.51 8.49 -35.03
C THR A 192 20.34 7.97 -33.61
N MET A 193 19.75 8.79 -32.74
CA MET A 193 19.78 8.54 -31.30
C MET A 193 18.63 7.66 -30.82
N LEU A 194 17.43 7.73 -31.44
CA LEU A 194 16.31 6.88 -31.03
C LEU A 194 16.62 5.38 -31.22
N PRO A 195 17.16 4.91 -32.37
CA PRO A 195 17.61 3.52 -32.50
C PRO A 195 18.67 3.13 -31.48
N ALA A 196 19.64 4.01 -31.21
CA ALA A 196 20.72 3.75 -30.25
C ALA A 196 20.18 3.59 -28.82
N ILE A 197 19.21 4.43 -28.42
CA ILE A 197 18.53 4.34 -27.14
C ILE A 197 17.76 3.02 -27.04
N ILE A 198 16.95 2.67 -28.06
CA ILE A 198 16.18 1.43 -28.10
C ILE A 198 17.11 0.22 -27.97
N GLN A 199 18.20 0.21 -28.76
CA GLN A 199 19.18 -0.88 -28.75
C GLN A 199 19.87 -1.02 -27.38
N GLN A 200 20.23 0.09 -26.74
CA GLN A 200 20.86 0.07 -25.42
C GLN A 200 19.95 -0.51 -24.34
N VAL A 201 18.65 -0.20 -24.39
CA VAL A 201 17.69 -0.57 -23.35
C VAL A 201 17.12 -1.96 -23.57
N TYR A 202 16.63 -2.24 -24.78
CA TYR A 202 15.90 -3.46 -25.12
C TYR A 202 16.69 -4.48 -25.93
N GLY A 203 17.79 -4.08 -26.56
CA GLY A 203 18.47 -4.92 -27.55
C GLY A 203 17.51 -5.42 -28.64
N GLU A 204 17.77 -6.62 -29.13
CA GLU A 204 16.92 -7.29 -30.14
C GLU A 204 15.88 -8.24 -29.53
N ASP A 205 15.97 -8.48 -28.22
CA ASP A 205 15.20 -9.50 -27.48
C ASP A 205 13.99 -8.94 -26.70
N GLY A 206 13.88 -7.61 -26.63
CA GLY A 206 12.78 -6.91 -25.96
C GLY A 206 12.81 -6.95 -24.44
N TRP A 207 13.90 -7.44 -23.81
CA TRP A 207 14.02 -7.37 -22.35
C TRP A 207 14.56 -6.02 -21.91
N CYS A 208 13.86 -5.33 -21.01
CA CYS A 208 14.34 -4.06 -20.50
C CYS A 208 15.60 -4.23 -19.62
N GLY A 209 16.68 -3.53 -19.99
CA GLY A 209 17.96 -3.58 -19.29
C GLY A 209 18.02 -2.80 -17.97
N GLU A 210 16.97 -2.07 -17.57
CA GLU A 210 16.96 -1.24 -16.36
C GLU A 210 16.73 -2.02 -15.05
N ASN A 211 16.38 -3.31 -15.14
CA ASN A 211 16.10 -4.16 -13.98
C ASN A 211 14.99 -3.60 -13.05
N SER A 212 14.06 -2.80 -13.58
CA SER A 212 12.94 -2.23 -12.84
C SER A 212 11.64 -2.41 -13.65
N PRO A 213 10.73 -3.33 -13.27
CA PRO A 213 9.49 -3.61 -14.01
C PRO A 213 8.58 -2.38 -14.22
N LEU A 214 8.57 -1.44 -13.27
CA LEU A 214 7.81 -0.19 -13.41
C LEU A 214 8.39 0.69 -14.53
N TYR A 215 9.72 0.80 -14.59
CA TYR A 215 10.37 1.61 -15.62
C TYR A 215 10.25 0.98 -17.01
N ASP A 216 10.25 -0.35 -17.12
CA ASP A 216 9.90 -1.07 -18.35
C ASP A 216 8.54 -0.59 -18.92
N ARG A 217 7.53 -0.48 -18.05
CA ARG A 217 6.22 0.07 -18.46
C ARG A 217 6.26 1.55 -18.84
N VAL A 218 7.06 2.36 -18.15
CA VAL A 218 7.28 3.77 -18.54
C VAL A 218 7.85 3.85 -19.95
N TRP A 219 8.84 3.01 -20.28
CA TRP A 219 9.43 2.93 -21.62
C TRP A 219 8.41 2.51 -22.68
N ILE A 220 7.66 1.43 -22.44
CA ILE A 220 6.63 0.94 -23.38
C ILE A 220 5.61 2.04 -23.66
N ASN A 221 5.13 2.73 -22.62
CA ASN A 221 4.16 3.82 -22.76
C ASN A 221 4.75 5.02 -23.54
N LEU A 222 6.01 5.35 -23.29
CA LEU A 222 6.69 6.46 -23.98
C LEU A 222 6.91 6.15 -25.46
N LEU A 223 7.39 4.94 -25.78
CA LEU A 223 7.53 4.48 -27.17
C LEU A 223 6.17 4.40 -27.88
N SER A 224 5.14 3.89 -27.21
CA SER A 224 3.77 3.84 -27.75
C SER A 224 3.24 5.25 -28.03
N SER A 225 3.46 6.19 -27.11
CA SER A 225 3.07 7.59 -27.32
C SER A 225 3.83 8.23 -28.47
N ILE A 226 5.12 7.92 -28.65
CA ILE A 226 5.90 8.42 -29.80
C ILE A 226 5.31 7.87 -31.09
N ARG A 227 5.08 6.55 -31.11
CA ARG A 227 4.54 5.84 -32.26
C ARG A 227 3.16 6.37 -32.67
N GLU A 228 2.25 6.55 -31.71
CA GLU A 228 0.89 7.02 -31.97
C GLU A 228 0.85 8.49 -32.43
N LYS A 229 1.62 9.37 -31.79
CA LYS A 229 1.47 10.82 -31.96
C LYS A 229 2.36 11.42 -33.06
N PHE A 230 3.46 10.76 -33.43
CA PHE A 230 4.47 11.33 -34.32
C PHE A 230 4.80 10.45 -35.53
N THR A 231 3.87 9.61 -35.97
CA THR A 231 4.10 8.70 -37.11
C THR A 231 4.59 9.44 -38.36
N ASP A 232 3.96 10.56 -38.72
CA ASP A 232 4.27 11.31 -39.95
C ASP A 232 5.60 12.09 -39.86
N GLN A 233 6.11 12.33 -38.65
CA GLN A 233 7.37 13.06 -38.40
C GLN A 233 8.57 12.12 -38.28
N LEU A 234 8.32 10.81 -38.14
CA LEU A 234 9.39 9.81 -38.14
C LEU A 234 9.80 9.55 -39.58
N VAL A 235 10.94 10.13 -39.96
CA VAL A 235 11.44 10.28 -41.34
C VAL A 235 11.62 8.94 -42.08
N HIS A 236 11.76 7.82 -41.36
CA HIS A 236 12.08 6.51 -41.93
C HIS A 236 11.09 5.41 -41.49
N LEU A 237 10.54 4.67 -42.46
CA LEU A 237 9.67 3.51 -42.21
C LEU A 237 10.35 2.44 -41.34
N SER A 238 11.65 2.21 -41.53
CA SER A 238 12.42 1.26 -40.73
C SER A 238 12.46 1.60 -39.23
N LEU A 239 12.39 2.89 -38.88
CA LEU A 239 12.33 3.35 -37.49
C LEU A 239 10.96 3.03 -36.87
N LEU A 240 9.88 3.22 -37.62
CA LEU A 240 8.53 2.85 -37.18
C LEU A 240 8.42 1.34 -36.94
N GLU A 241 8.92 0.53 -37.88
CA GLU A 241 8.95 -0.93 -37.75
C GLU A 241 9.79 -1.38 -36.55
N GLN A 242 10.93 -0.72 -36.29
CA GLN A 242 11.75 -0.98 -35.11
C GLN A 242 10.97 -0.69 -33.82
N ILE A 243 10.29 0.46 -33.73
CA ILE A 243 9.49 0.83 -32.56
C ILE A 243 8.35 -0.17 -32.34
N ASP A 244 7.60 -0.52 -33.39
CA ASP A 244 6.50 -1.47 -33.31
C ASP A 244 6.98 -2.84 -32.80
N ARG A 245 8.07 -3.35 -33.39
CA ARG A 245 8.69 -4.60 -32.96
C ARG A 245 9.17 -4.54 -31.51
N THR A 246 9.80 -3.44 -31.09
CA THR A 246 10.26 -3.26 -29.71
C THR A 246 9.08 -3.24 -28.74
N ILE A 247 8.00 -2.51 -29.05
CA ILE A 247 6.80 -2.45 -28.19
C ILE A 247 6.18 -3.84 -28.04
N GLU A 248 6.03 -4.59 -29.14
CA GLU A 248 5.46 -5.94 -29.11
C GLU A 248 6.30 -6.89 -28.22
N LEU A 249 7.62 -6.90 -28.42
CA LEU A 249 8.51 -7.74 -27.64
C LEU A 249 8.56 -7.31 -26.17
N ALA A 250 8.65 -6.01 -25.89
CA ALA A 250 8.70 -5.45 -24.54
C ALA A 250 7.41 -5.70 -23.76
N ASP A 251 6.24 -5.55 -24.38
CA ASP A 251 4.98 -5.88 -23.71
C ASP A 251 4.93 -7.37 -23.33
N LYS A 252 5.35 -8.25 -24.25
CA LYS A 252 5.43 -9.69 -23.99
C LYS A 252 6.41 -10.03 -22.86
N THR A 253 7.63 -9.49 -22.87
CA THR A 253 8.66 -9.79 -21.87
C THR A 253 8.34 -9.21 -20.49
N SER A 254 7.71 -8.03 -20.44
CA SER A 254 7.25 -7.43 -19.18
C SER A 254 6.21 -8.33 -18.47
N ARG A 255 5.38 -9.04 -19.24
CA ARG A 255 4.35 -9.97 -18.72
C ARG A 255 4.91 -11.28 -18.18
N PHE A 256 6.12 -11.68 -18.56
CA PHE A 256 6.83 -12.83 -17.95
C PHE A 256 7.22 -12.56 -16.50
N GLN A 257 7.38 -11.28 -16.14
CA GLN A 257 7.85 -10.87 -14.82
C GLN A 257 6.70 -10.55 -13.85
N LEU A 258 5.44 -10.62 -14.28
CA LEU A 258 4.29 -10.32 -13.44
C LEU A 258 4.01 -11.43 -12.43
N LEU A 259 3.60 -11.03 -11.23
CA LEU A 259 3.05 -11.96 -10.25
C LEU A 259 1.75 -12.58 -10.77
N PRO A 260 1.35 -13.78 -10.28
CA PRO A 260 0.06 -14.39 -10.62
C PRO A 260 -1.15 -13.48 -10.34
N SER A 261 -1.00 -12.54 -9.39
CA SER A 261 -1.99 -11.53 -9.05
C SER A 261 -2.04 -10.32 -10.00
N SER A 262 -1.33 -10.34 -11.14
CA SER A 262 -1.23 -9.19 -12.07
C SER A 262 -0.62 -7.93 -11.45
N HIS A 263 0.33 -8.10 -10.53
CA HIS A 263 1.11 -7.01 -9.92
C HIS A 263 2.56 -7.05 -10.40
N TYR A 264 3.21 -5.89 -10.40
CA TYR A 264 4.67 -5.83 -10.51
C TYR A 264 5.32 -6.42 -9.26
N VAL A 265 6.40 -7.16 -9.47
CA VAL A 265 7.36 -7.46 -8.40
C VAL A 265 8.06 -6.14 -8.03
N PRO A 266 8.16 -5.77 -6.74
CA PRO A 266 8.80 -4.53 -6.31
C PRO A 266 10.33 -4.64 -6.37
N ARG A 267 10.88 -4.98 -7.55
CA ARG A 267 12.32 -5.12 -7.78
C ARG A 267 12.93 -3.80 -8.24
N GLY A 268 14.07 -3.44 -7.65
CA GLY A 268 14.75 -2.21 -7.98
C GLY A 268 13.87 -1.00 -7.64
N ASP A 269 13.89 0.02 -8.50
CA ASP A 269 13.03 1.20 -8.31
C ASP A 269 11.58 0.95 -8.79
N SER A 270 10.97 -0.17 -8.35
CA SER A 270 9.58 -0.53 -8.64
C SER A 270 8.75 -0.70 -7.39
N SER A 271 7.48 -0.30 -7.50
CA SER A 271 6.46 -0.50 -6.48
C SER A 271 5.58 -1.70 -6.83
N ARG A 272 4.90 -2.28 -5.83
CA ARG A 272 3.95 -3.37 -6.03
C ARG A 272 2.60 -2.83 -6.51
N LEU A 273 2.54 -2.37 -7.77
CA LEU A 273 1.34 -1.79 -8.36
C LEU A 273 0.56 -2.83 -9.18
N PRO A 274 -0.79 -2.75 -9.20
CA PRO A 274 -1.61 -3.50 -10.13
C PRO A 274 -1.37 -2.99 -11.56
N THR A 275 -1.34 -3.90 -12.53
CA THR A 275 -0.98 -3.55 -13.92
C THR A 275 -2.15 -3.56 -14.89
N GLY A 276 -3.23 -4.29 -14.56
CA GLY A 276 -4.32 -4.57 -15.51
C GLY A 276 -3.93 -5.55 -16.62
N LEU A 277 -2.72 -6.12 -16.58
CA LEU A 277 -2.20 -7.05 -17.58
C LEU A 277 -2.26 -8.49 -17.06
N SER A 278 -2.47 -9.45 -17.96
CA SER A 278 -2.45 -10.87 -17.59
C SER A 278 -1.00 -11.40 -17.59
N PRO A 279 -0.54 -12.09 -16.54
CA PRO A 279 0.78 -12.73 -16.55
C PRO A 279 0.87 -13.79 -17.65
N ILE A 280 2.08 -14.00 -18.18
CA ILE A 280 2.38 -15.15 -19.05
C ILE A 280 3.22 -16.12 -18.23
N PHE A 281 2.63 -17.27 -17.90
CA PHE A 281 3.24 -18.30 -17.08
C PHE A 281 4.20 -19.19 -17.89
N GLY A 282 5.15 -19.81 -17.18
CA GLY A 282 6.21 -20.62 -17.73
C GLY A 282 7.56 -20.25 -17.11
N THR A 283 8.62 -20.82 -17.68
CA THR A 283 9.99 -20.41 -17.37
C THR A 283 10.51 -19.46 -18.43
N HIS A 284 10.94 -18.27 -18.02
CA HIS A 284 11.46 -17.24 -18.89
C HIS A 284 12.74 -16.67 -18.31
N PHE A 285 13.76 -16.50 -19.14
CA PHE A 285 15.03 -15.96 -18.69
C PHE A 285 15.76 -15.22 -19.80
N ASN A 286 16.65 -14.32 -19.37
CA ASN A 286 17.52 -13.59 -20.26
C ASN A 286 18.83 -13.27 -19.52
N GLU A 287 19.93 -13.82 -20.04
CA GLU A 287 21.26 -13.73 -19.44
C GLU A 287 21.84 -12.31 -19.50
N ARG A 288 21.48 -11.53 -20.53
CA ARG A 288 21.95 -10.15 -20.72
C ARG A 288 21.42 -9.24 -19.61
N VAL A 289 20.12 -9.31 -19.32
CA VAL A 289 19.50 -8.49 -18.26
C VAL A 289 19.64 -9.12 -16.88
N GLY A 290 19.93 -10.42 -16.81
CA GLY A 290 20.22 -11.14 -15.57
C GLY A 290 18.96 -11.58 -14.83
N ILE A 291 17.90 -11.97 -15.54
CA ILE A 291 16.60 -12.34 -14.97
C ILE A 291 16.27 -13.79 -15.32
N TRP A 292 15.77 -14.54 -14.34
CA TRP A 292 15.15 -15.85 -14.53
C TRP A 292 13.87 -15.93 -13.70
N VAL A 293 12.77 -16.36 -14.31
CA VAL A 293 11.46 -16.50 -13.67
C VAL A 293 10.92 -17.88 -13.98
N TYR A 294 10.47 -18.60 -12.95
CA TYR A 294 9.67 -19.81 -13.04
C TYR A 294 8.31 -19.53 -12.42
N SER A 295 7.23 -19.62 -13.22
CA SER A 295 5.91 -19.23 -12.75
C SER A 295 4.77 -20.10 -13.29
N ASN A 296 3.72 -20.22 -12.48
CA ASN A 296 2.41 -20.78 -12.82
C ASN A 296 1.33 -20.06 -11.99
N PRO A 297 0.03 -20.35 -12.15
CA PRO A 297 -1.03 -19.65 -11.42
C PRO A 297 -0.91 -19.69 -9.88
N GLU A 298 -0.24 -20.70 -9.33
CA GLU A 298 -0.10 -20.90 -7.89
C GLU A 298 1.31 -20.61 -7.36
N PHE A 299 2.33 -20.54 -8.22
CA PHE A 299 3.72 -20.45 -7.76
C PHE A 299 4.50 -19.48 -8.63
N TYR A 300 5.34 -18.67 -7.99
CA TYR A 300 6.18 -17.69 -8.65
C TYR A 300 7.54 -17.63 -7.96
N LEU A 301 8.60 -17.95 -8.69
CA LEU A 301 9.98 -17.84 -8.25
C LEU A 301 10.76 -17.00 -9.26
N LEU A 302 11.28 -15.86 -8.81
CA LEU A 302 12.14 -14.98 -9.59
C LEU A 302 13.53 -14.96 -8.99
N ALA A 303 14.54 -14.94 -9.84
CA ALA A 303 15.93 -14.81 -9.45
C ALA A 303 16.66 -13.79 -10.33
N THR A 304 17.63 -13.08 -9.74
CA THR A 304 18.39 -12.02 -10.42
C THR A 304 19.88 -12.17 -10.19
N ALA A 305 20.66 -12.07 -11.28
CA ALA A 305 22.11 -11.98 -11.22
C ALA A 305 22.68 -11.34 -12.48
N GLY A 306 23.39 -10.23 -12.28
CA GLY A 306 23.97 -9.42 -13.32
C GLY A 306 23.23 -8.12 -13.53
N HIS A 307 23.71 -7.35 -14.51
CA HIS A 307 23.14 -6.04 -14.81
C HIS A 307 23.35 -5.69 -16.28
N SER A 308 22.32 -5.08 -16.88
CA SER A 308 22.43 -4.34 -18.14
C SER A 308 22.54 -2.82 -17.91
N SER A 309 22.05 -2.31 -16.77
CA SER A 309 22.11 -0.91 -16.37
C SER A 309 22.18 -0.76 -14.84
N ILE A 310 22.79 0.34 -14.37
CA ILE A 310 22.98 0.64 -12.94
C ILE A 310 21.96 1.65 -12.39
N THR A 311 21.17 2.30 -13.24
CA THR A 311 20.35 3.48 -12.87
C THR A 311 19.21 3.15 -11.90
N HIS A 312 18.62 1.96 -12.01
CA HIS A 312 17.50 1.50 -11.16
C HIS A 312 17.72 0.14 -10.50
N LYS A 313 18.90 -0.44 -10.71
CA LYS A 313 19.33 -1.69 -10.07
C LYS A 313 19.65 -1.43 -8.59
N HIS A 314 19.50 -2.44 -7.75
CA HIS A 314 19.96 -2.49 -6.36
C HIS A 314 21.16 -3.43 -6.22
N VAL A 315 21.80 -3.51 -5.06
CA VAL A 315 22.85 -4.51 -4.79
C VAL A 315 22.21 -5.85 -4.42
N ASP A 316 21.53 -6.45 -5.40
CA ASP A 316 20.58 -7.56 -5.25
C ASP A 316 21.02 -8.85 -5.96
N ASP A 317 22.24 -8.92 -6.49
CA ASP A 317 22.69 -10.11 -7.22
C ASP A 317 22.66 -11.37 -6.34
N THR A 318 22.18 -12.47 -6.92
CA THR A 318 21.82 -13.76 -6.29
C THR A 318 20.48 -13.77 -5.55
N GLN A 319 19.68 -12.71 -5.68
CA GLN A 319 18.37 -12.64 -5.05
C GLN A 319 17.43 -13.74 -5.54
N ILE A 320 16.59 -14.20 -4.61
CA ILE A 320 15.37 -14.95 -4.91
C ILE A 320 14.13 -14.21 -4.37
N TYR A 321 13.07 -14.13 -5.16
CA TYR A 321 11.74 -13.67 -4.76
C TYR A 321 10.77 -14.84 -4.90
N LEU A 322 9.94 -15.10 -3.90
CA LEU A 322 9.06 -16.26 -3.87
C LEU A 322 7.64 -15.91 -3.43
N SER A 323 6.66 -16.27 -4.25
CA SER A 323 5.23 -16.19 -3.95
C SER A 323 4.56 -17.53 -4.21
N TYR A 324 3.70 -17.96 -3.29
CA TYR A 324 2.92 -19.19 -3.38
C TYR A 324 1.46 -18.91 -3.05
N LYS A 325 0.54 -19.24 -3.96
CA LYS A 325 -0.91 -19.04 -3.90
C LYS A 325 -1.30 -17.62 -3.46
N GLY A 326 -0.60 -16.63 -4.01
CA GLY A 326 -0.80 -15.20 -3.70
C GLY A 326 -0.13 -14.72 -2.41
N VAL A 327 0.60 -15.59 -1.71
CA VAL A 327 1.33 -15.26 -0.48
C VAL A 327 2.82 -15.17 -0.77
N ASP A 328 3.38 -13.97 -0.66
CA ASP A 328 4.83 -13.77 -0.75
C ASP A 328 5.54 -14.21 0.54
N PHE A 329 6.63 -14.97 0.39
CA PHE A 329 7.49 -15.39 1.50
C PHE A 329 8.83 -14.66 1.46
N PHE A 330 9.52 -14.73 0.32
CA PHE A 330 10.74 -13.97 0.06
C PHE A 330 10.38 -12.74 -0.75
N ILE A 331 10.60 -11.56 -0.15
CA ILE A 331 10.27 -10.27 -0.73
C ILE A 331 11.53 -9.50 -1.14
N ASP A 332 11.31 -8.35 -1.77
CA ASP A 332 12.34 -7.39 -2.18
C ASP A 332 12.26 -6.12 -1.31
N GLY A 333 13.36 -5.39 -1.19
CA GLY A 333 13.43 -4.11 -0.49
C GLY A 333 12.58 -3.04 -1.16
N GLY A 334 12.39 -3.10 -2.47
CA GLY A 334 11.54 -2.18 -3.22
C GLY A 334 11.98 -0.72 -3.17
N THR A 335 11.06 0.19 -3.51
CA THR A 335 11.38 1.62 -3.68
C THR A 335 10.68 2.51 -2.66
N HIS A 336 11.40 3.52 -2.13
CA HIS A 336 10.87 4.45 -1.13
C HIS A 336 11.01 5.91 -1.55
N SER A 337 12.24 6.46 -1.50
CA SER A 337 12.55 7.83 -1.92
C SER A 337 14.00 7.91 -2.35
N TYR A 338 14.36 9.00 -3.04
CA TYR A 338 15.74 9.31 -3.41
C TYR A 338 16.48 10.10 -2.31
N ASN A 339 15.87 10.28 -1.12
CA ASN A 339 16.51 10.94 0.01
C ASN A 339 17.30 9.93 0.84
N TYR A 340 18.60 9.87 0.58
CA TYR A 340 19.52 8.92 1.22
C TYR A 340 20.09 9.40 2.56
N SER A 341 19.56 10.45 3.17
CA SER A 341 19.98 10.85 4.54
C SER A 341 19.59 9.79 5.58
N ASP A 342 18.49 9.06 5.36
CA ASP A 342 18.03 7.96 6.20
C ASP A 342 18.75 6.65 5.86
N GLY A 343 19.42 6.05 6.84
CA GLY A 343 20.14 4.78 6.67
C GLY A 343 19.25 3.58 6.34
N ARG A 344 17.95 3.63 6.69
CA ARG A 344 16.98 2.59 6.31
C ARG A 344 16.66 2.65 4.82
N VAL A 345 16.52 3.87 4.28
CA VAL A 345 16.28 4.10 2.84
C VAL A 345 17.51 3.68 2.03
N LYS A 346 18.72 3.91 2.56
CA LYS A 346 19.96 3.37 1.96
C LYS A 346 19.93 1.83 1.92
N ALA A 347 19.51 1.20 3.02
CA ALA A 347 19.51 -0.25 3.13
C ALA A 347 18.61 -0.95 2.11
N LEU A 348 17.51 -0.32 1.68
CA LEU A 348 16.63 -0.85 0.63
C LEU A 348 17.36 -1.12 -0.70
N ARG A 349 18.43 -0.38 -1.00
CA ARG A 349 19.22 -0.55 -2.24
C ARG A 349 20.45 -1.44 -2.04
N SER A 350 20.63 -1.95 -0.84
CA SER A 350 21.79 -2.71 -0.39
C SER A 350 21.44 -4.19 -0.26
N ASN A 351 22.45 -5.03 -0.19
CA ASN A 351 22.29 -6.46 0.06
C ASN A 351 21.53 -6.80 1.38
N PHE A 352 21.33 -5.86 2.31
CA PHE A 352 20.63 -6.09 3.58
C PHE A 352 19.10 -6.13 3.46
N ALA A 353 18.54 -5.65 2.35
CA ALA A 353 17.09 -5.65 2.07
C ALA A 353 16.71 -6.62 0.95
N HIS A 354 17.52 -7.66 0.70
CA HIS A 354 17.24 -8.66 -0.34
C HIS A 354 17.52 -10.08 0.15
N SER A 355 16.90 -11.06 -0.51
CA SER A 355 17.10 -12.48 -0.23
C SER A 355 18.27 -13.07 -1.02
N VAL A 356 19.50 -12.69 -0.64
CA VAL A 356 20.75 -12.92 -1.40
C VAL A 356 21.71 -13.90 -0.72
N LEU A 357 22.67 -14.44 -1.46
CA LEU A 357 23.88 -15.05 -0.92
C LEU A 357 24.98 -13.98 -0.84
N ASP A 358 25.44 -13.68 0.38
CA ASP A 358 26.42 -12.61 0.59
C ASP A 358 27.22 -12.79 1.89
N PHE A 359 28.06 -11.83 2.24
CA PHE A 359 28.80 -11.76 3.50
C PHE A 359 28.62 -10.40 4.18
N GLU A 360 29.13 -10.31 5.41
CA GLU A 360 29.09 -9.06 6.19
C GLU A 360 30.14 -8.07 5.63
N SER A 361 29.74 -7.22 4.68
CA SER A 361 30.66 -6.23 4.08
C SER A 361 30.14 -4.80 4.23
N PRO A 362 30.98 -3.84 4.67
CA PRO A 362 30.70 -2.42 4.66
C PRO A 362 30.98 -1.75 3.30
N GLU A 363 31.31 -2.53 2.26
CA GLU A 363 31.51 -2.00 0.90
C GLU A 363 30.23 -1.30 0.43
N SER A 364 30.40 -0.11 -0.18
CA SER A 364 29.30 0.83 -0.37
C SER A 364 28.01 0.16 -0.83
N GLN A 365 26.94 0.43 -0.07
CA GLN A 365 25.60 -0.12 -0.23
C GLN A 365 24.86 0.43 -1.45
N PHE A 366 25.57 1.10 -2.35
CA PHE A 366 25.00 1.73 -3.52
C PHE A 366 25.49 1.12 -4.84
N PRO A 367 24.57 0.89 -5.79
CA PRO A 367 24.90 0.32 -7.09
C PRO A 367 26.03 1.06 -7.84
N TRP A 368 26.08 2.39 -7.77
CA TRP A 368 27.09 3.17 -8.50
C TRP A 368 28.50 3.05 -7.93
N ASP A 369 28.64 2.69 -6.66
CA ASP A 369 29.96 2.54 -6.04
C ASP A 369 30.57 1.16 -6.32
N VAL A 370 29.72 0.16 -6.64
CA VAL A 370 30.13 -1.24 -6.78
C VAL A 370 30.04 -1.78 -8.21
N TYR A 371 29.19 -1.22 -9.07
CA TYR A 371 29.00 -1.69 -10.45
C TYR A 371 29.59 -0.79 -11.55
N ARG A 372 29.95 0.47 -11.24
CA ARG A 372 30.51 1.40 -12.25
C ARG A 372 31.82 0.86 -12.83
N SER A 373 31.99 0.97 -14.14
CA SER A 373 33.15 0.43 -14.87
C SER A 373 34.49 0.94 -14.36
N SER A 374 34.57 2.21 -13.94
CA SER A 374 35.79 2.82 -13.42
C SER A 374 36.23 2.29 -12.05
N ASN A 375 35.33 1.66 -11.29
CA ASN A 375 35.58 1.13 -9.95
C ASN A 375 34.75 -0.13 -9.69
N ARG A 376 34.74 -1.08 -10.64
CA ARG A 376 33.85 -2.24 -10.58
C ARG A 376 34.35 -3.22 -9.51
N ILE A 377 33.60 -3.33 -8.41
CA ILE A 377 33.89 -4.23 -7.29
C ILE A 377 33.11 -5.54 -7.44
N ILE A 378 31.85 -5.45 -7.91
CA ILE A 378 30.96 -6.59 -8.07
C ILE A 378 30.81 -6.95 -9.55
N ASN A 379 30.96 -8.23 -9.86
CA ASN A 379 30.64 -8.81 -11.14
C ASN A 379 29.71 -10.02 -10.94
N ALA A 380 28.48 -9.93 -11.42
CA ALA A 380 27.51 -11.01 -11.34
C ALA A 380 26.94 -11.35 -12.71
N ARG A 381 26.49 -12.58 -12.87
CA ARG A 381 25.88 -13.09 -14.10
C ARG A 381 25.07 -14.35 -13.85
N ILE A 382 24.14 -14.61 -14.76
CA ILE A 382 23.62 -15.96 -14.99
C ILE A 382 24.69 -16.73 -15.77
N VAL A 383 25.16 -17.84 -15.21
CA VAL A 383 26.16 -18.73 -15.84
C VAL A 383 25.49 -19.76 -16.73
N LYS A 384 24.31 -20.24 -16.32
CA LYS A 384 23.51 -21.22 -17.06
C LYS A 384 22.06 -21.15 -16.62
N ALA A 385 21.13 -21.15 -17.56
CA ALA A 385 19.71 -21.24 -17.31
C ALA A 385 19.02 -22.24 -18.26
N THR A 386 18.05 -22.98 -17.73
CA THR A 386 17.11 -23.82 -18.47
C THR A 386 15.71 -23.67 -17.85
N GLU A 387 14.74 -24.48 -18.29
CA GLU A 387 13.37 -24.46 -17.77
C GLU A 387 13.27 -24.77 -16.27
N THR A 388 14.15 -25.60 -15.72
CA THR A 388 14.11 -26.06 -14.32
C THR A 388 15.44 -25.91 -13.59
N TYR A 389 16.42 -25.25 -14.20
CA TYR A 389 17.76 -25.09 -13.63
C TYR A 389 18.27 -23.68 -13.85
N LEU A 390 18.85 -23.09 -12.80
CA LEU A 390 19.54 -21.81 -12.85
C LEU A 390 20.84 -21.90 -12.07
N LYS A 391 21.93 -21.41 -12.64
CA LYS A 391 23.19 -21.19 -11.93
C LYS A 391 23.61 -19.74 -12.09
N MET A 392 23.78 -19.06 -10.97
CA MET A 392 24.21 -17.65 -10.88
C MET A 392 25.55 -17.58 -10.17
N GLU A 393 26.39 -16.64 -10.61
CA GLU A 393 27.70 -16.36 -10.00
C GLU A 393 27.76 -14.88 -9.66
N LYS A 394 28.25 -14.56 -8.47
CA LYS A 394 28.57 -13.22 -7.99
C LYS A 394 30.00 -13.22 -7.47
N LYS A 395 30.86 -12.44 -8.12
CA LYS A 395 32.24 -12.20 -7.72
C LYS A 395 32.33 -10.82 -7.07
N VAL A 396 32.83 -10.78 -5.84
CA VAL A 396 33.12 -9.55 -5.10
C VAL A 396 34.63 -9.53 -4.86
N ARG A 397 35.36 -8.72 -5.65
CA ARG A 397 36.83 -8.78 -5.73
C ARG A 397 37.35 -10.19 -6.03
N ASP A 398 37.97 -10.86 -5.06
CA ASP A 398 38.51 -12.21 -5.12
C ASP A 398 37.58 -13.28 -4.55
N ILE A 399 36.50 -12.87 -3.86
CA ILE A 399 35.47 -13.78 -3.34
C ILE A 399 34.53 -14.21 -4.46
N VAL A 400 34.26 -15.51 -4.55
CA VAL A 400 33.32 -16.07 -5.53
C VAL A 400 32.17 -16.71 -4.79
N LEU A 401 30.96 -16.26 -5.09
CA LEU A 401 29.70 -16.79 -4.58
C LEU A 401 28.92 -17.37 -5.75
N THR A 402 28.37 -18.57 -5.57
CA THR A 402 27.56 -19.24 -6.58
C THR A 402 26.27 -19.72 -5.96
N ARG A 403 25.14 -19.39 -6.59
CA ARG A 403 23.82 -19.88 -6.20
C ARG A 403 23.23 -20.68 -7.35
N THR A 404 22.92 -21.95 -7.09
CA THR A 404 22.25 -22.83 -8.04
C THR A 404 20.84 -23.14 -7.55
N ILE A 405 19.85 -23.01 -8.41
CA ILE A 405 18.46 -23.35 -8.16
C ILE A 405 18.06 -24.48 -9.10
N LYS A 406 17.44 -25.53 -8.57
CA LYS A 406 16.86 -26.62 -9.35
C LYS A 406 15.41 -26.83 -8.92
N VAL A 407 14.49 -26.69 -9.87
CA VAL A 407 13.06 -26.94 -9.64
C VAL A 407 12.77 -28.40 -9.95
N ASP A 408 12.26 -29.14 -8.96
CA ASP A 408 11.93 -30.57 -9.11
C ASP A 408 10.43 -30.78 -9.37
N ASP A 409 9.57 -29.96 -8.77
CA ASP A 409 8.10 -29.95 -8.87
C ASP A 409 7.58 -28.50 -8.81
N LYS A 410 6.32 -28.25 -9.20
CA LYS A 410 5.64 -26.95 -9.18
C LYS A 410 5.76 -26.18 -7.86
N ASN A 411 5.89 -26.87 -6.72
CA ASN A 411 5.92 -26.27 -5.38
C ASN A 411 7.21 -26.57 -4.59
N VAL A 412 8.21 -27.18 -5.24
CA VAL A 412 9.43 -27.66 -4.60
C VAL A 412 10.64 -27.33 -5.45
N PHE A 413 11.66 -26.74 -4.81
CA PHE A 413 12.96 -26.52 -5.44
C PHE A 413 14.09 -26.71 -4.44
N ALA A 414 15.28 -27.00 -4.95
CA ALA A 414 16.50 -27.04 -4.17
C ALA A 414 17.37 -25.83 -4.51
N VAL A 415 17.99 -25.25 -3.49
CA VAL A 415 19.03 -24.24 -3.63
C VAL A 415 20.35 -24.81 -3.13
N THR A 416 21.41 -24.53 -3.88
CA THR A 416 22.79 -24.84 -3.51
C THR A 416 23.58 -23.55 -3.55
N ASP A 417 24.01 -23.11 -2.37
CA ASP A 417 24.88 -21.95 -2.18
C ASP A 417 26.31 -22.46 -2.01
N GLU A 418 27.22 -21.99 -2.86
CA GLU A 418 28.65 -22.34 -2.88
C GLU A 418 29.47 -21.07 -2.74
N TRP A 419 30.60 -21.16 -2.04
CA TRP A 419 31.50 -20.02 -1.86
C TRP A 419 32.96 -20.41 -1.86
N ASP A 420 33.78 -19.45 -2.24
CA ASP A 420 35.22 -19.45 -2.06
C ASP A 420 35.66 -18.07 -1.54
N THR A 421 36.15 -18.05 -0.30
CA THR A 421 36.51 -16.85 0.48
C THR A 421 37.99 -16.94 0.90
N PRO A 422 38.91 -16.30 0.18
CA PRO A 422 40.34 -16.38 0.48
C PRO A 422 40.68 -15.92 1.92
N SER A 423 39.98 -14.90 2.41
CA SER A 423 40.21 -14.32 3.75
C SER A 423 39.31 -14.93 4.84
N GLY A 424 38.37 -15.81 4.49
CA GLY A 424 37.48 -16.48 5.45
C GLY A 424 36.29 -15.65 5.90
N GLU A 425 35.77 -14.79 5.03
CA GLU A 425 34.55 -14.02 5.24
C GLU A 425 33.36 -14.92 5.62
N ALA A 426 32.55 -14.47 6.58
CA ALA A 426 31.38 -15.22 7.03
C ALA A 426 30.24 -15.11 6.00
N ILE A 427 30.08 -16.14 5.18
CA ILE A 427 29.01 -16.25 4.17
C ILE A 427 27.65 -16.52 4.83
N LYS A 428 26.63 -15.86 4.30
CA LYS A 428 25.25 -15.86 4.78
C LYS A 428 24.28 -15.98 3.60
N SER A 429 23.36 -16.93 3.70
CA SER A 429 22.14 -16.92 2.91
C SER A 429 21.14 -16.03 3.64
N ARG A 430 20.86 -14.86 3.07
CA ARG A 430 19.92 -13.87 3.61
C ARG A 430 18.53 -14.07 3.01
N PHE A 431 17.49 -13.89 3.81
CA PHE A 431 16.09 -13.91 3.37
C PHE A 431 15.35 -12.72 3.96
N LEU A 432 14.84 -11.83 3.10
CA LEU A 432 13.96 -10.74 3.51
C LEU A 432 12.51 -11.25 3.50
N LEU A 433 11.85 -11.12 4.64
CA LEU A 433 10.49 -11.59 4.87
C LEU A 433 9.56 -10.42 5.24
N PRO A 434 8.27 -10.48 4.88
CA PRO A 434 7.30 -9.50 5.31
C PRO A 434 7.06 -9.59 6.82
N ASN A 435 6.53 -8.51 7.41
CA ASN A 435 6.34 -8.36 8.85
C ASN A 435 5.46 -9.45 9.50
N ASN A 436 4.50 -9.98 8.75
CA ASN A 436 3.59 -11.02 9.16
C ASN A 436 4.07 -12.45 8.80
N CYS A 437 5.37 -12.62 8.58
CA CYS A 437 5.99 -13.92 8.33
C CYS A 437 6.91 -14.27 9.50
N THR A 438 6.52 -15.28 10.28
CA THR A 438 7.26 -15.67 11.50
C THR A 438 8.15 -16.88 11.19
N PRO A 439 9.47 -16.78 11.41
CA PRO A 439 10.39 -17.90 11.23
C PRO A 439 10.47 -18.79 12.48
N TYR A 440 10.40 -20.09 12.29
CA TYR A 440 10.72 -21.11 13.30
C TYR A 440 11.92 -21.90 12.81
N ALA A 441 13.00 -21.89 13.57
CA ALA A 441 14.24 -22.53 13.17
C ALA A 441 14.64 -23.64 14.17
N THR A 442 15.09 -24.76 13.63
CA THR A 442 15.84 -25.81 14.33
C THR A 442 17.29 -25.80 13.83
N ASP A 443 18.09 -26.79 14.22
CA ASP A 443 19.46 -26.91 13.72
C ASP A 443 19.54 -27.33 12.25
N ARG A 444 18.46 -27.79 11.61
CA ARG A 444 18.44 -28.22 10.20
C ARG A 444 17.22 -27.80 9.40
N GLU A 445 16.24 -27.17 10.02
CA GLU A 445 14.99 -26.78 9.37
C GLU A 445 14.63 -25.35 9.71
N ILE A 446 14.10 -24.62 8.73
CA ILE A 446 13.40 -23.36 8.95
C ILE A 446 11.99 -23.48 8.37
N VAL A 447 10.97 -23.20 9.16
CA VAL A 447 9.58 -23.11 8.71
C VAL A 447 9.10 -21.68 8.84
N LEU A 448 8.61 -21.13 7.75
CA LEU A 448 8.02 -19.79 7.71
C LEU A 448 6.50 -19.94 7.57
N HIS A 449 5.73 -19.38 8.50
CA HIS A 449 4.27 -19.37 8.42
C HIS A 449 3.76 -18.00 8.00
N ARG A 450 2.84 -17.98 7.03
CA ARG A 450 2.18 -16.75 6.57
C ARG A 450 0.83 -17.04 5.93
N LEU A 451 -0.22 -16.38 6.40
CA LEU A 451 -1.56 -16.38 5.79
C LEU A 451 -2.11 -17.79 5.45
N GLY A 452 -1.92 -18.76 6.36
CA GLY A 452 -2.40 -20.14 6.18
C GLY A 452 -1.60 -20.96 5.16
N LYS A 453 -0.37 -20.53 4.86
CA LYS A 453 0.61 -21.22 4.03
C LYS A 453 1.93 -21.30 4.78
N SER A 454 2.69 -22.34 4.46
CA SER A 454 4.02 -22.53 5.03
C SER A 454 5.09 -22.74 3.97
N LEU A 455 6.27 -22.23 4.28
CA LEU A 455 7.48 -22.48 3.52
C LEU A 455 8.48 -23.21 4.41
N ARG A 456 8.78 -24.47 4.09
CA ARG A 456 9.78 -25.27 4.81
C ARG A 456 11.09 -25.28 4.02
N LEU A 457 12.18 -24.92 4.70
CA LEU A 457 13.54 -25.02 4.21
C LEU A 457 14.26 -26.12 5.00
N THR A 458 14.67 -27.19 4.34
CA THR A 458 15.41 -28.32 4.96
C THR A 458 16.85 -28.31 4.49
N PHE A 459 17.81 -28.17 5.40
CA PHE A 459 19.23 -28.00 5.10
C PHE A 459 20.00 -29.32 5.16
N SER A 460 21.03 -29.44 4.31
CA SER A 460 21.89 -30.64 4.21
C SER A 460 22.80 -30.86 5.42
N GLU A 461 23.01 -29.84 6.22
CA GLU A 461 23.88 -29.82 7.39
C GLU A 461 23.30 -28.92 8.49
N ASN A 462 23.96 -28.90 9.66
CA ASN A 462 23.53 -28.05 10.76
C ASN A 462 23.78 -26.58 10.43
N ILE A 463 22.84 -25.71 10.78
CA ILE A 463 22.87 -24.28 10.50
C ILE A 463 22.82 -23.43 11.78
N THR A 464 23.24 -22.19 11.64
CA THR A 464 22.95 -21.11 12.58
C THR A 464 22.01 -20.11 11.91
N VAL A 465 21.05 -19.58 12.67
CA VAL A 465 20.05 -18.63 12.18
C VAL A 465 20.07 -17.40 13.08
N SER A 466 20.17 -16.22 12.45
CA SER A 466 19.97 -14.93 13.11
C SER A 466 18.75 -14.24 12.50
N VAL A 467 17.90 -13.65 13.34
CA VAL A 467 16.69 -12.94 12.91
C VAL A 467 16.79 -11.48 13.33
N TYR A 468 16.58 -10.57 12.38
CA TYR A 468 16.59 -9.12 12.59
C TYR A 468 15.24 -8.54 12.17
N SER A 469 14.70 -7.60 12.94
CA SER A 469 13.30 -7.14 12.77
C SER A 469 13.23 -5.61 12.71
N GLY A 470 13.34 -5.04 11.51
CA GLY A 470 13.31 -3.58 11.31
C GLY A 470 14.32 -2.80 12.16
N GLU A 471 15.59 -3.15 12.08
CA GLU A 471 16.65 -2.57 12.91
C GLU A 471 16.71 -1.05 12.73
N THR A 472 16.73 -0.32 13.85
CA THR A 472 16.79 1.16 13.85
C THR A 472 18.22 1.70 13.88
N LYS A 473 19.21 0.82 13.95
CA LYS A 473 20.64 1.16 13.97
C LYS A 473 21.38 0.38 12.88
N SER A 474 22.50 0.94 12.45
CA SER A 474 23.38 0.27 11.49
C SER A 474 23.97 -1.03 12.08
N PRO A 475 24.02 -2.14 11.31
CA PRO A 475 23.52 -2.26 9.94
C PRO A 475 21.99 -2.40 9.93
N PHE A 476 21.33 -1.55 9.13
CA PHE A 476 19.88 -1.55 9.00
C PHE A 476 19.43 -2.81 8.25
N ARG A 477 18.60 -3.62 8.90
CA ARG A 477 18.08 -4.90 8.38
C ARG A 477 16.57 -4.99 8.56
N GLY A 478 15.93 -5.81 7.73
CA GLY A 478 14.50 -6.09 7.85
C GLY A 478 13.63 -4.88 7.52
N TRP A 479 14.01 -4.12 6.48
CA TRP A 479 13.19 -3.03 5.96
C TRP A 479 12.84 -3.30 4.51
N TYR A 480 11.61 -2.96 4.15
CA TYR A 480 11.14 -3.03 2.77
C TYR A 480 10.12 -1.93 2.50
N SER A 481 9.82 -1.71 1.22
CA SER A 481 8.82 -0.77 0.77
C SER A 481 7.99 -1.37 -0.35
N THR A 482 6.68 -1.14 -0.32
CA THR A 482 5.78 -1.54 -1.40
C THR A 482 5.41 -0.39 -2.33
N LYS A 483 5.62 0.86 -1.90
CA LYS A 483 5.31 2.10 -2.63
C LYS A 483 6.14 3.29 -2.12
N PRO A 484 6.31 4.36 -2.91
CA PRO A 484 7.12 5.50 -2.50
C PRO A 484 6.57 6.16 -1.23
N GLY A 485 7.47 6.64 -0.37
CA GLY A 485 7.12 7.28 0.90
C GLY A 485 6.68 6.33 2.03
N GLU A 486 6.57 5.02 1.78
CA GLU A 486 6.27 4.01 2.81
C GLU A 486 7.52 3.22 3.19
N LEU A 487 7.73 2.95 4.47
CA LEU A 487 8.81 2.10 4.94
C LEU A 487 8.26 1.14 5.99
N ILE A 488 8.41 -0.16 5.76
CA ILE A 488 7.80 -1.21 6.58
C ILE A 488 8.89 -2.04 7.23
N ALA A 489 8.79 -2.21 8.55
CA ALA A 489 9.62 -3.12 9.31
C ALA A 489 9.17 -4.56 9.03
N GLY A 490 10.00 -5.35 8.35
CA GLY A 490 9.87 -6.79 8.15
C GLY A 490 10.90 -7.57 8.94
N ASN A 491 11.11 -8.83 8.56
CA ASN A 491 12.13 -9.69 9.16
C ASN A 491 13.24 -9.98 8.14
N CYS A 492 14.48 -10.08 8.62
CA CYS A 492 15.63 -10.50 7.83
C CYS A 492 16.26 -11.70 8.53
N LEU A 493 16.25 -12.84 7.86
CA LEU A 493 16.95 -14.05 8.32
C LEU A 493 18.33 -14.08 7.69
N GLU A 494 19.33 -14.38 8.50
CA GLU A 494 20.67 -14.73 8.04
C GLU A 494 20.98 -16.15 8.47
N VAL A 495 21.25 -17.01 7.48
CA VAL A 495 21.53 -18.43 7.68
C VAL A 495 22.96 -18.73 7.26
N SER A 496 23.69 -19.43 8.12
CA SER A 496 25.07 -19.88 7.86
C SER A 496 25.23 -21.35 8.26
N PRO A 497 26.20 -22.08 7.67
CA PRO A 497 26.56 -23.39 8.19
C PRO A 497 27.10 -23.26 9.62
N ALA A 498 26.74 -24.22 10.49
CA ALA A 498 27.18 -24.22 11.88
C ALA A 498 28.70 -24.37 12.04
N LYS A 499 29.39 -24.87 10.99
CA LYS A 499 30.85 -24.94 10.90
C LYS A 499 31.31 -24.18 9.64
N PRO A 500 31.61 -22.88 9.75
CA PRO A 500 32.07 -22.08 8.63
C PRO A 500 33.40 -22.58 8.07
N SER A 501 33.56 -22.48 6.74
CA SER A 501 34.78 -22.82 6.03
C SER A 501 35.10 -21.76 4.97
N LYS A 502 36.38 -21.63 4.61
CA LYS A 502 36.81 -20.70 3.55
C LYS A 502 36.19 -21.02 2.20
N SER A 503 36.13 -22.30 1.85
CA SER A 503 35.36 -22.77 0.70
C SER A 503 34.39 -23.84 1.17
N GLY A 504 33.16 -23.76 0.69
CA GLY A 504 32.09 -24.60 1.19
C GLY A 504 30.87 -24.56 0.30
N LYS A 505 29.90 -25.39 0.68
CA LYS A 505 28.62 -25.54 0.00
C LYS A 505 27.54 -25.84 1.02
N LEU A 506 26.44 -25.11 0.97
CA LEU A 506 25.23 -25.35 1.75
C LEU A 506 24.07 -25.62 0.79
N THR A 507 23.42 -26.78 0.93
CA THR A 507 22.27 -27.14 0.10
C THR A 507 21.01 -27.17 0.96
N TYR A 508 19.91 -26.62 0.46
CA TYR A 508 18.62 -26.69 1.13
C TYR A 508 17.48 -26.91 0.15
N ARG A 509 16.52 -27.74 0.57
CA ARG A 509 15.27 -27.99 -0.15
C ARG A 509 14.20 -27.05 0.38
N VAL A 510 13.47 -26.41 -0.52
CA VAL A 510 12.37 -25.49 -0.22
C VAL A 510 11.06 -26.11 -0.66
N GLU A 511 10.09 -26.20 0.24
CA GLU A 511 8.77 -26.78 0.02
C GLU A 511 7.68 -25.78 0.41
N CYS A 512 6.79 -25.47 -0.53
CA CYS A 512 5.58 -24.71 -0.26
C CYS A 512 4.45 -25.67 0.13
N ILE A 513 3.89 -25.46 1.32
CA ILE A 513 2.92 -26.36 1.95
C ILE A 513 1.60 -25.59 2.15
N ASP A 514 0.51 -26.17 1.64
CA ASP A 514 -0.83 -25.80 2.06
C ASP A 514 -1.05 -26.31 3.48
N GLU A 515 -1.24 -25.41 4.43
CA GLU A 515 -1.74 -25.83 5.73
C GLU A 515 -3.27 -26.04 5.59
N GLU A 516 -3.77 -27.24 5.91
CA GLU A 516 -5.16 -27.34 6.38
C GLU A 516 -5.26 -26.32 7.52
N ILE A 517 -6.23 -25.40 7.46
CA ILE A 517 -6.33 -24.24 8.36
C ILE A 517 -6.05 -24.67 9.81
N LEU A 518 -4.81 -24.49 10.22
CA LEU A 518 -4.26 -24.67 11.54
C LEU A 518 -3.74 -23.28 11.87
N LEU A 519 -4.57 -22.53 12.60
CA LEU A 519 -4.18 -21.21 13.09
C LEU A 519 -2.88 -21.37 13.91
N PRO A 520 -1.83 -20.57 13.64
CA PRO A 520 -0.58 -20.68 14.35
C PRO A 520 -0.77 -20.47 15.86
N ALA A 521 0.00 -21.22 16.65
CA ALA A 521 -0.04 -21.25 18.10
C ALA A 521 0.54 -20.00 18.80
N ASP A 522 1.02 -19.01 18.04
CA ASP A 522 1.66 -17.80 18.57
C ASP A 522 0.98 -16.53 18.01
N PHE A 523 -0.01 -16.03 18.75
CA PHE A 523 -0.65 -14.72 18.52
C PHE A 523 0.01 -13.68 19.43
N SER A 524 1.13 -13.11 18.99
CA SER A 524 1.78 -11.99 19.68
C SER A 524 1.89 -10.70 18.84
N GLN A 525 1.37 -10.67 17.61
CA GLN A 525 1.29 -9.44 16.81
C GLN A 525 -0.15 -8.96 16.60
N CYS A 526 -0.37 -7.69 16.94
CA CYS A 526 -1.65 -7.00 16.92
C CYS A 526 -1.96 -6.48 15.52
N TYR A 527 -3.12 -6.85 14.95
CA TYR A 527 -3.63 -6.26 13.71
C TYR A 527 -4.62 -5.13 14.03
N SER A 528 -4.51 -4.01 13.31
CA SER A 528 -5.48 -2.91 13.39
C SER A 528 -6.84 -3.31 12.81
N GLN A 529 -7.91 -2.64 13.25
CA GLN A 529 -9.30 -2.89 12.80
C GLN A 529 -9.46 -2.80 11.26
N THR A 530 -8.69 -1.93 10.61
CA THR A 530 -8.68 -1.76 9.15
C THR A 530 -8.03 -2.95 8.44
N GLN A 531 -6.97 -3.53 9.02
CA GLN A 531 -6.29 -4.71 8.47
C GLN A 531 -7.19 -5.95 8.56
N ILE A 532 -7.92 -6.11 9.66
CA ILE A 532 -8.86 -7.23 9.85
C ILE A 532 -10.06 -7.13 8.88
N VAL A 533 -10.59 -5.92 8.64
CA VAL A 533 -11.69 -5.71 7.68
C VAL A 533 -11.23 -5.88 6.22
N SER A 534 -9.99 -5.52 5.90
CA SER A 534 -9.38 -5.80 4.58
C SER A 534 -9.21 -7.31 4.38
N LEU A 535 -8.65 -8.00 5.38
CA LEU A 535 -8.48 -9.47 5.39
C LEU A 535 -9.82 -10.20 5.22
N ALA A 536 -10.88 -9.77 5.91
CA ALA A 536 -12.19 -10.38 5.82
C ALA A 536 -12.88 -10.17 4.45
N ARG A 537 -12.62 -9.04 3.78
CA ARG A 537 -13.14 -8.74 2.43
C ARG A 537 -12.36 -9.45 1.32
N GLU A 538 -11.04 -9.60 1.49
CA GLU A 538 -10.16 -10.23 0.49
C GLU A 538 -10.21 -11.76 0.53
N GLN A 539 -10.48 -12.37 1.69
CA GLN A 539 -10.40 -13.83 1.88
C GLN A 539 -11.73 -14.59 1.72
N SER A 540 -12.82 -13.95 1.30
CA SER A 540 -14.16 -14.59 1.23
C SER A 540 -14.48 -15.38 2.51
N TRP A 541 -14.24 -14.78 3.68
CA TRP A 541 -14.55 -15.43 4.96
C TRP A 541 -15.99 -15.91 4.94
N PRO A 542 -16.29 -17.13 5.43
CA PRO A 542 -17.66 -17.56 5.50
C PRO A 542 -18.38 -16.54 6.39
N THR A 543 -19.40 -15.89 5.82
CA THR A 543 -20.19 -14.87 6.51
C THR A 543 -20.58 -15.38 7.90
N MET A 544 -20.68 -14.50 8.91
CA MET A 544 -21.10 -14.86 10.28
C MET A 544 -22.28 -15.85 10.37
N ALA A 545 -23.11 -15.93 9.32
CA ALA A 545 -24.16 -16.93 9.12
C ALA A 545 -23.72 -18.42 9.24
N THR A 546 -22.44 -18.78 9.10
CA THR A 546 -22.01 -20.20 9.21
C THR A 546 -21.52 -20.60 10.60
N TRP A 547 -21.24 -19.64 11.48
CA TRP A 547 -20.73 -19.90 12.82
C TRP A 547 -21.92 -20.09 13.75
N LYS A 548 -22.25 -21.34 14.09
CA LYS A 548 -23.37 -21.64 14.99
C LYS A 548 -22.95 -21.88 16.44
N LYS A 549 -21.71 -22.33 16.69
CA LYS A 549 -21.22 -22.71 18.02
C LYS A 549 -19.88 -22.05 18.35
N ILE A 550 -19.76 -21.54 19.57
CA ILE A 550 -18.57 -20.84 20.09
C ILE A 550 -18.23 -21.43 21.45
N ASP A 551 -16.98 -21.82 21.63
CA ASP A 551 -16.47 -22.31 22.91
C ASP A 551 -15.55 -21.28 23.57
N ILE A 552 -15.81 -20.94 24.83
CA ILE A 552 -15.04 -19.94 25.60
C ILE A 552 -14.37 -20.63 26.79
N TYR A 553 -13.06 -20.50 26.93
CA TYR A 553 -12.32 -21.12 28.02
C TYR A 553 -12.15 -20.16 29.19
N GLY A 554 -12.35 -20.66 30.42
CA GLY A 554 -12.22 -19.92 31.67
C GLY A 554 -13.45 -19.09 32.05
N ILE A 555 -13.67 -18.92 33.36
CA ILE A 555 -14.77 -18.16 33.93
C ILE A 555 -14.22 -16.88 34.57
N SER A 556 -14.50 -15.74 33.95
CA SER A 556 -14.15 -14.39 34.46
C SER A 556 -15.29 -13.42 34.17
N GLU A 557 -15.34 -12.26 34.85
CA GLU A 557 -16.34 -11.21 34.58
C GLU A 557 -16.36 -10.82 33.09
N SER A 558 -15.17 -10.72 32.49
CA SER A 558 -15.00 -10.35 31.08
C SER A 558 -15.45 -11.47 30.13
N ASN A 559 -15.09 -12.73 30.40
CA ASN A 559 -15.51 -13.87 29.57
C ASN A 559 -17.02 -14.08 29.65
N LEU A 560 -17.62 -13.92 30.83
CA LEU A 560 -19.07 -13.97 31.02
C LEU A 560 -19.76 -12.85 30.24
N THR A 561 -19.22 -11.64 30.25
CA THR A 561 -19.76 -10.53 29.45
C THR A 561 -19.72 -10.83 27.95
N ILE A 562 -18.62 -11.39 27.46
CA ILE A 562 -18.47 -11.78 26.04
C ILE A 562 -19.46 -12.90 25.69
N ALA A 563 -19.53 -13.93 26.53
CA ALA A 563 -20.42 -15.05 26.35
C ALA A 563 -21.89 -14.60 26.29
N LEU A 564 -22.28 -13.67 27.17
CA LEU A 564 -23.63 -13.07 27.18
C LEU A 564 -23.92 -12.30 25.90
N ALA A 565 -22.97 -11.50 25.42
CA ALA A 565 -23.15 -10.73 24.19
C ALA A 565 -23.29 -11.65 22.96
N LEU A 566 -22.46 -12.70 22.86
CA LEU A 566 -22.52 -13.69 21.79
C LEU A 566 -23.81 -14.52 21.84
N SER A 567 -24.22 -14.95 23.03
CA SER A 567 -25.50 -15.66 23.22
C SER A 567 -26.68 -14.76 22.81
N THR A 568 -26.66 -13.47 23.18
CA THR A 568 -27.68 -12.48 22.76
C THR A 568 -27.69 -12.26 21.25
N ALA A 569 -26.56 -12.45 20.57
CA ALA A 569 -26.45 -12.40 19.11
C ALA A 569 -26.92 -13.70 18.42
N GLY A 570 -27.32 -14.73 19.18
CA GLY A 570 -27.86 -15.99 18.67
C GLY A 570 -26.82 -17.11 18.46
N PHE A 571 -25.61 -16.96 18.98
CA PHE A 571 -24.60 -18.03 18.96
C PHE A 571 -24.87 -19.06 20.05
N ASP A 572 -24.65 -20.34 19.76
CA ASP A 572 -24.57 -21.41 20.77
C ASP A 572 -23.23 -21.27 21.50
N VAL A 573 -23.25 -20.84 22.76
CA VAL A 573 -22.04 -20.57 23.54
C VAL A 573 -21.88 -21.59 24.66
N THR A 574 -20.76 -22.30 24.66
CA THR A 574 -20.36 -23.17 25.78
C THR A 574 -19.09 -22.65 26.41
N MET A 575 -19.10 -22.42 27.72
CA MET A 575 -17.90 -22.11 28.48
C MET A 575 -17.25 -23.40 29.01
N PHE A 576 -15.92 -23.42 29.10
CA PHE A 576 -15.17 -24.56 29.64
C PHE A 576 -14.33 -24.12 30.83
N SER A 577 -14.40 -24.89 31.92
CA SER A 577 -13.60 -24.67 33.13
C SER A 577 -13.10 -26.00 33.69
N ASP A 578 -11.93 -25.96 34.31
CA ASP A 578 -11.32 -27.03 35.09
C ASP A 578 -11.93 -27.18 36.50
N ASP A 579 -12.57 -26.13 37.02
CA ASP A 579 -13.03 -26.04 38.42
C ASP A 579 -14.41 -26.66 38.71
N ILE A 580 -15.15 -27.13 37.70
CA ILE A 580 -16.55 -27.60 37.86
C ILE A 580 -16.72 -29.11 38.05
N GLY A 581 -15.63 -29.86 38.25
CA GLY A 581 -15.67 -31.33 38.40
C GLY A 581 -16.23 -32.04 37.16
N SER A 582 -16.54 -33.34 37.21
CA SER A 582 -16.99 -34.09 36.01
C SER A 582 -18.41 -33.77 35.51
N GLN A 583 -19.03 -32.68 35.95
CA GLN A 583 -20.42 -32.31 35.65
C GLN A 583 -20.49 -30.99 34.88
N SER A 584 -21.44 -30.88 33.94
CA SER A 584 -21.77 -29.59 33.32
C SER A 584 -22.74 -28.81 34.21
N THR A 585 -22.50 -27.51 34.34
CA THR A 585 -23.33 -26.56 35.06
C THR A 585 -23.77 -25.42 34.12
N SER A 586 -24.48 -24.42 34.64
CA SER A 586 -24.79 -23.21 33.88
C SER A 586 -24.53 -21.96 34.73
N VAL A 587 -23.98 -20.92 34.11
CA VAL A 587 -23.79 -19.61 34.73
C VAL A 587 -24.48 -18.59 33.83
N ALA A 588 -25.44 -17.85 34.38
CA ALA A 588 -26.20 -16.85 33.64
C ALA A 588 -26.83 -17.37 32.33
N GLU A 589 -27.42 -18.58 32.39
CA GLU A 589 -28.04 -19.30 31.24
C GLU A 589 -27.03 -19.81 30.19
N ILE A 590 -25.74 -19.60 30.38
CA ILE A 590 -24.67 -20.10 29.51
C ILE A 590 -24.17 -21.42 30.07
N GLN A 591 -24.09 -22.44 29.21
CA GLN A 591 -23.60 -23.76 29.59
C GLN A 591 -22.11 -23.68 29.96
N VAL A 592 -21.74 -24.25 31.10
CA VAL A 592 -20.35 -24.41 31.53
C VAL A 592 -20.05 -25.91 31.64
N ALA A 593 -19.13 -26.42 30.82
CA ALA A 593 -18.76 -27.82 30.79
C ALA A 593 -17.34 -28.04 31.31
N ASN A 594 -17.08 -29.23 31.87
CA ASN A 594 -15.72 -29.55 32.28
C ASN A 594 -14.82 -29.60 31.04
N ILE A 595 -13.65 -28.96 31.11
CA ILE A 595 -12.71 -28.95 29.97
C ILE A 595 -12.33 -30.36 29.49
N ALA A 596 -12.32 -31.36 30.37
CA ALA A 596 -12.04 -32.76 30.06
C ALA A 596 -13.17 -33.47 29.29
N GLN A 597 -14.40 -32.94 29.29
CA GLN A 597 -15.51 -33.49 28.51
C GLN A 597 -15.44 -33.13 27.02
N ARG A 598 -14.56 -32.20 26.64
CA ARG A 598 -14.35 -31.82 25.25
C ARG A 598 -13.55 -32.91 24.53
N ARG A 599 -14.16 -33.62 23.56
CA ARG A 599 -13.44 -34.63 22.76
C ARG A 599 -12.36 -33.96 21.90
N PRO A 600 -11.10 -34.45 21.92
CA PRO A 600 -10.02 -33.92 21.10
C PRO A 600 -10.11 -34.53 19.70
N SER A 601 -11.01 -34.00 18.87
CA SER A 601 -10.96 -34.19 17.43
C SER A 601 -11.05 -32.81 16.81
N ALA A 602 -9.89 -32.34 16.32
CA ALA A 602 -9.58 -30.98 15.86
C ALA A 602 -9.55 -29.91 16.96
N ILE A 603 -8.35 -29.68 17.55
CA ILE A 603 -7.76 -28.42 18.09
C ILE A 603 -6.50 -28.81 18.91
N PRO A 604 -5.36 -28.13 18.78
CA PRO A 604 -4.12 -28.46 19.50
C PRO A 604 -4.21 -28.13 21.00
N LEU A 605 -3.71 -29.07 21.83
CA LEU A 605 -3.32 -28.81 23.21
C LEU A 605 -2.09 -27.89 23.22
N ILE A 606 -2.18 -26.73 23.86
CA ILE A 606 -1.01 -25.92 24.25
C ILE A 606 -0.60 -26.41 25.64
N SER A 607 0.53 -27.12 25.75
CA SER A 607 1.23 -27.27 27.02
C SER A 607 2.70 -26.93 26.83
N SER A 608 3.18 -25.91 27.54
CA SER A 608 4.59 -25.74 27.84
C SER A 608 4.89 -26.40 29.19
N GLN A 609 5.96 -27.19 29.26
CA GLN A 609 6.67 -27.51 30.49
C GLN A 609 8.15 -27.27 30.21
N PRO A 610 8.82 -26.41 30.99
CA PRO A 610 10.14 -26.70 31.50
C PRO A 610 9.98 -27.45 32.83
N GLU A 611 10.77 -28.51 32.98
CA GLU A 611 10.88 -29.30 34.20
C GLU A 611 11.18 -28.40 35.42
N THR A 612 10.27 -28.38 36.41
CA THR A 612 10.53 -28.69 37.83
C THR A 612 9.41 -28.18 38.78
N TYR A 613 8.80 -29.13 39.51
CA TYR A 613 7.97 -29.05 40.75
C TYR A 613 6.53 -28.44 40.76
N ASN A 614 5.53 -29.36 40.82
CA ASN A 614 4.24 -29.35 41.55
C ASN A 614 3.35 -28.06 41.67
N LYS A 615 2.61 -27.78 40.59
CA LYS A 615 1.21 -27.26 40.35
C LYS A 615 0.34 -26.66 41.50
N PRO A 616 -0.58 -25.67 41.24
CA PRO A 616 -1.44 -25.54 40.05
C PRO A 616 -1.08 -24.43 39.05
N PHE A 617 -1.56 -24.68 37.83
CA PHE A 617 -1.17 -24.14 36.53
C PHE A 617 -1.94 -22.87 36.16
N VAL A 618 -1.26 -21.97 35.44
CA VAL A 618 -1.80 -20.75 34.84
C VAL A 618 -2.52 -21.10 33.54
N VAL A 619 -3.79 -20.70 33.41
CA VAL A 619 -4.66 -20.88 32.23
C VAL A 619 -4.68 -19.56 31.43
N PRO A 620 -4.39 -19.53 30.12
CA PRO A 620 -4.45 -18.29 29.35
C PRO A 620 -5.90 -17.96 28.97
N VAL A 621 -6.43 -16.90 29.60
CA VAL A 621 -7.50 -16.06 29.07
C VAL A 621 -6.93 -14.65 29.03
N TYR A 622 -6.63 -14.11 27.84
CA TYR A 622 -6.12 -12.74 27.73
C TYR A 622 -7.25 -11.72 27.78
N LEU A 623 -7.55 -11.18 28.98
CA LEU A 623 -8.27 -9.91 29.16
C LEU A 623 -7.73 -9.13 30.38
N ASN A 624 -6.66 -8.33 30.19
CA ASN A 624 -6.45 -6.97 30.72
C ASN A 624 -4.97 -6.53 30.71
N ASN A 625 -4.61 -5.69 29.72
CA ASN A 625 -3.80 -4.45 29.79
C ASN A 625 -3.09 -4.21 28.45
N GLU A 626 -3.47 -3.11 27.78
CA GLU A 626 -2.77 -2.40 26.69
C GLU A 626 -1.83 -3.24 25.78
N SER A 627 -2.39 -4.07 24.88
CA SER A 627 -1.84 -4.37 23.53
C SER A 627 -2.79 -5.31 22.74
N GLU A 628 -3.10 -4.92 21.51
CA GLU A 628 -4.27 -5.26 20.68
C GLU A 628 -4.28 -6.62 19.93
N GLY A 629 -4.03 -7.75 20.62
CA GLY A 629 -3.90 -9.07 19.94
C GLY A 629 -5.17 -9.94 19.86
N SER A 630 -6.00 -9.97 20.92
CA SER A 630 -7.03 -11.01 21.12
C SER A 630 -8.46 -10.58 20.77
N ASN A 631 -8.59 -9.44 20.08
CA ASN A 631 -9.82 -8.65 20.00
C ASN A 631 -10.76 -9.02 18.83
N CYS A 632 -10.32 -9.80 17.83
CA CYS A 632 -10.93 -9.78 16.49
C CYS A 632 -12.28 -10.51 16.34
N VAL A 633 -12.47 -11.70 16.91
CA VAL A 633 -13.71 -12.50 16.73
C VAL A 633 -14.89 -11.90 17.48
N TRP A 634 -14.68 -11.59 18.76
CA TRP A 634 -15.69 -10.99 19.61
C TRP A 634 -16.05 -9.57 19.13
N GLN A 635 -15.08 -8.74 18.71
CA GLN A 635 -15.38 -7.43 18.14
C GLN A 635 -16.10 -7.50 16.79
N ALA A 636 -15.81 -8.50 15.96
CA ALA A 636 -16.55 -8.75 14.72
C ALA A 636 -18.01 -9.14 15.03
N ALA A 637 -18.24 -10.02 16.00
CA ALA A 637 -19.58 -10.39 16.44
C ALA A 637 -20.35 -9.19 17.02
N LEU A 638 -19.73 -8.40 17.91
CA LEU A 638 -20.32 -7.16 18.42
C LEU A 638 -20.61 -6.15 17.32
N SER A 639 -19.79 -6.12 16.26
CA SER A 639 -20.03 -5.26 15.11
C SER A 639 -21.27 -5.65 14.30
N GLY A 640 -21.68 -6.93 14.32
CA GLY A 640 -22.91 -7.38 13.68
C GLY A 640 -24.19 -7.08 14.46
N MET A 641 -24.08 -6.78 15.76
CA MET A 641 -25.24 -6.57 16.62
C MET A 641 -25.87 -5.18 16.43
N THR A 642 -27.19 -5.11 16.58
CA THR A 642 -27.94 -3.85 16.64
C THR A 642 -27.78 -3.15 17.99
N ALA A 643 -28.09 -1.86 18.06
CA ALA A 643 -28.12 -1.10 19.31
C ALA A 643 -29.01 -1.75 20.39
N VAL A 644 -30.14 -2.32 19.97
CA VAL A 644 -31.09 -3.00 20.86
C VAL A 644 -30.50 -4.30 21.42
N GLN A 645 -29.87 -5.13 20.59
CA GLN A 645 -29.21 -6.36 21.04
C GLN A 645 -28.06 -6.08 22.01
N LEU A 646 -27.23 -5.07 21.71
CA LEU A 646 -26.16 -4.65 22.61
C LEU A 646 -26.69 -4.08 23.91
N TYR A 647 -27.81 -3.35 23.88
CA TYR A 647 -28.50 -2.90 25.09
C TYR A 647 -28.97 -4.08 25.94
N TYR A 648 -29.62 -5.11 25.36
CA TYR A 648 -30.05 -6.27 26.14
C TYR A 648 -28.89 -7.03 26.75
N ALA A 649 -27.79 -7.22 26.01
CA ALA A 649 -26.56 -7.80 26.55
C ALA A 649 -25.98 -6.95 27.70
N SER A 650 -25.95 -5.62 27.51
CA SER A 650 -25.49 -4.66 28.51
C SER A 650 -26.36 -4.67 29.78
N ASN A 651 -27.69 -4.69 29.63
CA ASN A 651 -28.67 -4.74 30.71
C ASN A 651 -28.60 -6.07 31.47
N LYS A 652 -28.49 -7.20 30.78
CA LYS A 652 -28.31 -8.51 31.42
C LYS A 652 -26.99 -8.57 32.21
N ALA A 653 -25.89 -8.08 31.62
CA ALA A 653 -24.62 -7.96 32.32
C ALA A 653 -24.74 -7.07 33.58
N HIS A 654 -25.49 -5.97 33.49
CA HIS A 654 -25.75 -5.07 34.62
C HIS A 654 -26.55 -5.75 35.74
N GLN A 655 -27.60 -6.50 35.40
CA GLN A 655 -28.42 -7.26 36.36
C GLN A 655 -27.61 -8.35 37.08
N LEU A 656 -26.60 -8.90 36.40
CA LEU A 656 -25.69 -9.92 36.95
C LEU A 656 -24.51 -9.33 37.74
N GLY A 657 -24.45 -7.99 37.89
CA GLY A 657 -23.38 -7.31 38.62
C GLY A 657 -22.05 -7.16 37.84
N LEU A 658 -22.04 -7.50 36.54
CA LEU A 658 -20.88 -7.35 35.65
C LEU A 658 -20.77 -5.89 35.17
N PHE A 659 -20.60 -4.95 36.10
CA PHE A 659 -20.75 -3.51 35.84
C PHE A 659 -19.75 -2.97 34.82
N ARG A 660 -18.52 -3.51 34.79
CA ARG A 660 -17.50 -3.07 33.83
C ARG A 660 -17.89 -3.46 32.41
N GLY A 661 -18.31 -4.72 32.23
CA GLY A 661 -18.81 -5.23 30.96
C GLY A 661 -20.07 -4.53 30.46
N ALA A 662 -21.02 -4.30 31.37
CA ALA A 662 -22.25 -3.57 31.08
C ALA A 662 -21.97 -2.16 30.55
N ASN A 663 -21.09 -1.41 31.21
CA ASN A 663 -20.72 -0.06 30.79
C ASN A 663 -19.99 -0.05 29.44
N TYR A 664 -19.07 -1.00 29.22
CA TYR A 664 -18.37 -1.14 27.94
C TYR A 664 -19.36 -1.33 26.76
N LEU A 665 -20.34 -2.22 26.91
CA LEU A 665 -21.36 -2.46 25.89
C LEU A 665 -22.25 -1.22 25.65
N SER A 666 -22.64 -0.50 26.71
CA SER A 666 -23.41 0.76 26.59
C SER A 666 -22.60 1.86 25.88
N ASP A 667 -21.30 1.95 26.14
CA ASP A 667 -20.43 2.91 25.44
C ASP A 667 -20.16 2.50 23.99
N LEU A 668 -20.20 1.20 23.69
CA LEU A 668 -20.18 0.73 22.31
C LEU A 668 -21.47 1.13 21.55
N VAL A 669 -22.64 1.04 22.20
CA VAL A 669 -23.90 1.54 21.64
C VAL A 669 -23.78 3.02 21.27
N PHE A 670 -23.22 3.83 22.18
CA PHE A 670 -22.97 5.25 21.92
C PHE A 670 -22.01 5.49 20.75
N ARG A 671 -20.84 4.84 20.77
CA ARG A 671 -19.81 5.05 19.72
C ARG A 671 -20.26 4.61 18.33
N ARG A 672 -21.06 3.54 18.24
CA ARG A 672 -21.43 2.92 16.96
C ARG A 672 -22.73 3.47 16.38
N PHE A 673 -23.72 3.74 17.23
CA PHE A 673 -25.07 4.12 16.78
C PHE A 673 -25.41 5.58 17.09
N ASN A 674 -24.48 6.33 17.72
CA ASN A 674 -24.70 7.69 18.16
C ASN A 674 -25.98 7.83 19.01
N CYS A 675 -26.23 6.84 19.88
CA CYS A 675 -27.40 6.78 20.74
C CYS A 675 -27.00 6.39 22.17
N LYS A 676 -27.66 6.93 23.18
CA LYS A 676 -27.34 6.62 24.59
C LYS A 676 -28.50 5.91 25.25
N ILE A 677 -28.28 4.62 25.49
CA ILE A 677 -29.17 3.76 26.28
C ILE A 677 -28.33 3.21 27.42
N TYR A 678 -28.72 3.49 28.65
CA TYR A 678 -27.96 3.08 29.82
C TYR A 678 -28.32 1.65 30.22
N PRO A 679 -27.37 0.87 30.78
CA PRO A 679 -27.62 -0.50 31.20
C PRO A 679 -28.72 -0.63 32.26
N GLY A 680 -28.95 0.42 33.06
CA GLY A 680 -29.89 0.41 34.18
C GLY A 680 -31.34 0.74 33.85
N CYS A 681 -31.67 1.13 32.60
CA CYS A 681 -33.07 1.32 32.24
C CYS A 681 -33.78 -0.03 32.08
N SER A 682 -35.11 -0.02 32.21
CA SER A 682 -35.95 -1.20 31.98
C SER A 682 -36.71 -0.98 30.68
N ILE A 683 -36.52 -1.87 29.71
CA ILE A 683 -37.16 -1.81 28.39
C ILE A 683 -37.77 -3.19 28.13
N GLY A 684 -39.07 -3.20 27.84
CA GLY A 684 -39.83 -4.40 27.50
C GLY A 684 -39.51 -4.96 26.11
N ASN A 685 -40.17 -6.04 25.76
CA ASN A 685 -39.96 -6.78 24.52
C ASN A 685 -40.35 -5.97 23.27
N ASN A 686 -39.86 -6.41 22.11
CA ASN A 686 -40.16 -5.79 20.80
C ASN A 686 -39.80 -4.29 20.68
N PHE A 687 -38.90 -3.80 21.54
CA PHE A 687 -38.39 -2.43 21.44
C PHE A 687 -37.65 -2.19 20.12
N THR A 688 -38.02 -1.13 19.41
CA THR A 688 -37.50 -0.84 18.07
C THR A 688 -36.95 0.58 17.98
N LEU A 689 -35.79 0.72 17.33
CA LEU A 689 -35.14 2.01 17.04
C LEU A 689 -35.16 2.29 15.53
N GLY A 690 -35.79 3.40 15.13
CA GLY A 690 -35.76 3.89 13.76
C GLY A 690 -34.37 4.39 13.36
N CYS A 691 -33.97 4.16 12.11
CA CYS A 691 -32.66 4.57 11.56
C CYS A 691 -31.47 4.15 12.46
N GLY A 692 -31.53 2.96 13.05
CA GLY A 692 -30.47 2.43 13.93
C GLY A 692 -30.35 3.12 15.29
N GLY A 693 -31.26 4.04 15.62
CA GLY A 693 -31.30 4.76 16.89
C GLY A 693 -30.52 6.08 16.91
N ILE A 694 -30.07 6.60 15.76
CA ILE A 694 -29.25 7.81 15.70
C ILE A 694 -29.86 8.98 16.50
N GLY A 695 -29.05 9.56 17.40
CA GLY A 695 -29.43 10.68 18.26
C GLY A 695 -30.45 10.37 19.35
N VAL A 696 -30.82 9.10 19.56
CA VAL A 696 -31.74 8.71 20.63
C VAL A 696 -31.04 8.75 21.99
N VAL A 697 -31.68 9.35 22.98
CA VAL A 697 -31.19 9.40 24.38
C VAL A 697 -32.30 8.90 25.30
N ILE A 698 -32.03 7.82 26.05
CA ILE A 698 -32.96 7.23 27.02
C ILE A 698 -32.37 7.40 28.41
N HIS A 699 -33.13 8.01 29.32
CA HIS A 699 -32.71 8.24 30.69
C HIS A 699 -32.35 6.94 31.43
N LYS A 700 -31.32 6.98 32.28
CA LYS A 700 -30.77 5.80 32.97
C LYS A 700 -31.72 4.97 33.84
N ASN A 701 -32.80 5.59 34.30
CA ASN A 701 -33.84 4.96 35.12
C ASN A 701 -35.20 4.94 34.40
N ALA A 702 -35.22 5.09 33.06
CA ALA A 702 -36.46 5.02 32.30
C ALA A 702 -37.05 3.61 32.37
N VAL A 703 -38.38 3.54 32.34
CA VAL A 703 -39.14 2.29 32.26
C VAL A 703 -40.01 2.35 31.01
N LEU A 704 -39.75 1.47 30.05
CA LEU A 704 -40.49 1.36 28.79
C LEU A 704 -41.15 -0.03 28.75
N GLY A 705 -42.43 -0.07 28.41
CA GLY A 705 -43.19 -1.31 28.20
C GLY A 705 -42.82 -2.04 26.92
N ASP A 706 -43.66 -2.99 26.54
CA ASP A 706 -43.52 -3.79 25.32
C ASP A 706 -43.96 -3.01 24.07
N ASP A 707 -43.45 -3.39 22.90
CA ASP A 707 -43.86 -2.84 21.60
C ASP A 707 -43.63 -1.31 21.46
N VAL A 708 -42.61 -0.79 22.13
CA VAL A 708 -42.24 0.63 22.04
C VAL A 708 -41.33 0.88 20.83
N THR A 709 -41.71 1.84 19.99
CA THR A 709 -40.92 2.26 18.82
C THR A 709 -40.45 3.69 18.97
N VAL A 710 -39.15 3.91 18.77
CA VAL A 710 -38.52 5.22 18.94
C VAL A 710 -37.79 5.61 17.66
N ALA A 711 -38.23 6.70 17.01
CA ALA A 711 -37.57 7.25 15.84
C ALA A 711 -36.28 8.03 16.20
N GLN A 712 -35.55 8.49 15.19
CA GLN A 712 -34.28 9.20 15.36
C GLN A 712 -34.43 10.51 16.17
N ASN A 713 -33.36 10.90 16.87
CA ASN A 713 -33.25 12.11 17.68
C ASN A 713 -34.29 12.24 18.79
N VAL A 714 -34.88 11.14 19.24
CA VAL A 714 -35.84 11.16 20.35
C VAL A 714 -35.10 11.23 21.68
N THR A 715 -35.52 12.13 22.56
CA THR A 715 -34.99 12.24 23.93
C THR A 715 -36.06 11.85 24.94
N LEU A 716 -35.82 10.78 25.70
CA LEU A 716 -36.59 10.39 26.89
C LEU A 716 -35.79 10.83 28.12
N GLY A 717 -35.93 12.09 28.52
CA GLY A 717 -35.17 12.72 29.59
C GLY A 717 -35.87 12.69 30.95
N GLY A 718 -35.10 12.73 32.03
CA GLY A 718 -35.64 12.90 33.38
C GLY A 718 -36.06 14.35 33.67
N ARG A 719 -37.05 14.55 34.52
CA ARG A 719 -37.42 15.86 35.09
C ARG A 719 -37.23 15.81 36.61
N ASN A 720 -37.06 16.97 37.25
CA ASN A 720 -36.91 17.16 38.71
C ASN A 720 -37.79 16.21 39.57
N LYS A 721 -37.47 16.07 40.86
CA LYS A 721 -38.09 15.12 41.84
C LYS A 721 -39.61 14.88 41.73
N ARG A 722 -40.38 15.85 41.22
CA ARG A 722 -41.84 15.78 41.04
C ARG A 722 -42.33 14.77 40.00
N LEU A 723 -41.67 14.65 38.85
CA LEU A 723 -42.13 13.80 37.73
C LEU A 723 -41.21 12.60 37.45
N GLY A 724 -39.99 12.62 38.00
CA GLY A 724 -39.10 11.46 37.98
C GLY A 724 -38.64 11.06 36.57
N PRO A 725 -38.11 9.82 36.43
CA PRO A 725 -37.71 9.29 35.13
C PRO A 725 -38.92 8.98 34.23
N PRO A 726 -38.73 8.98 32.90
CA PRO A 726 -39.76 8.56 31.95
C PRO A 726 -40.35 7.18 32.27
N LYS A 727 -41.68 7.08 32.30
CA LYS A 727 -42.43 5.82 32.32
C LYS A 727 -43.29 5.74 31.06
N VAL A 728 -43.11 4.73 30.25
CA VAL A 728 -43.81 4.54 28.98
C VAL A 728 -44.53 3.20 29.02
N GLY A 729 -45.82 3.20 28.73
CA GLY A 729 -46.64 1.98 28.60
C GLY A 729 -46.32 1.17 27.34
N ASN A 730 -47.20 0.23 27.03
CA ASN A 730 -47.05 -0.67 25.90
C ASN A 730 -47.55 -0.03 24.59
N ASN A 731 -47.01 -0.48 23.45
CA ASN A 731 -47.44 -0.06 22.13
C ASN A 731 -47.41 1.47 21.96
N VAL A 732 -46.25 2.07 22.23
CA VAL A 732 -46.04 3.52 22.13
C VAL A 732 -45.07 3.85 20.99
N TYR A 733 -45.46 4.79 20.13
CA TYR A 733 -44.61 5.30 19.06
C TYR A 733 -44.14 6.72 19.37
N PHE A 734 -42.83 6.95 19.25
CA PHE A 734 -42.23 8.28 19.28
C PHE A 734 -41.73 8.68 17.89
N GLY A 735 -42.31 9.74 17.34
CA GLY A 735 -41.89 10.35 16.08
C GLY A 735 -40.55 11.08 16.19
N ALA A 736 -39.89 11.26 15.05
CA ALA A 736 -38.54 11.81 14.98
C ALA A 736 -38.43 13.20 15.64
N ASN A 737 -37.31 13.46 16.31
CA ASN A 737 -37.03 14.71 17.04
C ASN A 737 -38.04 15.04 18.17
N SER A 738 -38.82 14.06 18.65
CA SER A 738 -39.68 14.28 19.81
C SER A 738 -38.89 14.22 21.12
N VAL A 739 -39.32 15.01 22.09
CA VAL A 739 -38.67 15.15 23.38
C VAL A 739 -39.71 14.92 24.47
N PHE A 740 -39.48 13.92 25.31
CA PHE A 740 -40.31 13.62 26.49
C PHE A 740 -39.47 13.77 27.75
N ILE A 741 -39.86 14.71 28.63
CA ILE A 741 -39.10 15.06 29.83
C ILE A 741 -39.91 14.75 31.10
N GLY A 742 -39.72 13.55 31.65
CA GLY A 742 -40.31 13.05 32.90
C GLY A 742 -41.83 12.84 32.85
N GLY A 743 -42.35 12.05 33.79
CA GLY A 743 -43.77 11.70 33.88
C GLY A 743 -44.10 10.34 33.23
N SER A 744 -45.37 10.13 32.87
CA SER A 744 -45.87 8.87 32.32
C SER A 744 -46.62 9.03 30.99
N ILE A 745 -46.36 8.15 30.03
CA ILE A 745 -47.17 7.94 28.83
C ILE A 745 -47.88 6.59 28.98
N GLY A 746 -49.21 6.56 28.84
CA GLY A 746 -50.00 5.34 28.88
C GLY A 746 -49.89 4.49 27.61
N ASP A 747 -50.59 3.36 27.58
CA ASP A 747 -50.53 2.42 26.46
C ASP A 747 -51.15 2.97 25.17
N ASN A 748 -50.78 2.41 24.03
CA ASN A 748 -51.36 2.73 22.72
C ASN A 748 -51.27 4.23 22.39
N CYS A 749 -50.11 4.83 22.62
CA CYS A 749 -49.91 6.27 22.42
C CYS A 749 -49.01 6.56 21.21
N VAL A 750 -49.27 7.69 20.56
CA VAL A 750 -48.46 8.18 19.43
C VAL A 750 -47.99 9.60 19.75
N VAL A 751 -46.69 9.78 19.86
CA VAL A 751 -46.04 11.10 19.98
C VAL A 751 -45.61 11.54 18.59
N GLY A 752 -46.19 12.63 18.09
CA GLY A 752 -45.85 13.18 16.77
C GLY A 752 -44.41 13.67 16.70
N ALA A 753 -43.85 13.70 15.48
CA ALA A 753 -42.51 14.24 15.24
C ALA A 753 -42.36 15.70 15.72
N GLY A 754 -41.19 16.05 16.25
CA GLY A 754 -40.88 17.39 16.77
C GLY A 754 -41.65 17.81 18.03
N SER A 755 -42.39 16.88 18.66
CA SER A 755 -43.23 17.22 19.82
C SER A 755 -42.43 17.31 21.11
N VAL A 756 -42.78 18.27 21.98
CA VAL A 756 -42.18 18.42 23.31
C VAL A 756 -43.21 18.10 24.39
N VAL A 757 -43.15 16.88 24.92
CA VAL A 757 -44.06 16.34 25.93
C VAL A 757 -43.53 16.65 27.32
N LEU A 758 -44.25 17.49 28.05
CA LEU A 758 -43.88 17.95 29.41
C LEU A 758 -44.83 17.43 30.50
N GLU A 759 -46.01 16.95 30.13
CA GLU A 759 -47.06 16.49 31.05
C GLU A 759 -47.44 15.03 30.74
N PRO A 760 -47.93 14.26 31.73
CA PRO A 760 -48.37 12.90 31.52
C PRO A 760 -49.42 12.76 30.41
N VAL A 761 -49.29 11.70 29.60
CA VAL A 761 -50.18 11.39 28.49
C VAL A 761 -51.05 10.18 28.85
N PRO A 762 -52.39 10.29 28.85
CA PRO A 762 -53.25 9.15 29.12
C PRO A 762 -53.24 8.16 27.95
N SER A 763 -53.50 6.88 28.22
CA SER A 763 -53.56 5.82 27.20
C SER A 763 -54.50 6.17 26.03
N ASN A 764 -54.25 5.55 24.88
CA ASN A 764 -55.04 5.71 23.66
C ASN A 764 -55.04 7.16 23.14
N SER A 765 -53.90 7.85 23.19
CA SER A 765 -53.78 9.26 22.81
C SER A 765 -52.75 9.48 21.72
N ILE A 766 -53.06 10.39 20.80
CA ILE A 766 -52.10 11.00 19.88
C ILE A 766 -51.79 12.40 20.40
N VAL A 767 -50.51 12.67 20.67
CA VAL A 767 -50.03 13.98 21.10
C VAL A 767 -49.13 14.60 20.05
N ALA A 768 -49.25 15.90 19.82
CA ALA A 768 -48.38 16.64 18.91
C ALA A 768 -48.15 18.08 19.37
N GLY A 769 -47.04 18.68 18.93
CA GLY A 769 -46.73 20.11 19.10
C GLY A 769 -45.62 20.41 20.12
N ASN A 770 -45.20 21.66 20.17
CA ASN A 770 -44.22 22.18 21.13
C ASN A 770 -44.79 23.45 21.81
N PRO A 771 -45.34 23.36 23.04
CA PRO A 771 -45.49 22.16 23.86
C PRO A 771 -46.60 21.22 23.35
N ALA A 772 -46.43 19.91 23.56
CA ALA A 772 -47.35 18.90 23.04
C ALA A 772 -48.71 18.94 23.73
N ARG A 773 -49.78 18.66 22.96
CA ARG A 773 -51.16 18.51 23.45
C ARG A 773 -51.79 17.27 22.83
N VAL A 774 -52.79 16.69 23.50
CA VAL A 774 -53.59 15.59 22.93
C VAL A 774 -54.41 16.16 21.77
N ILE A 775 -54.15 15.67 20.55
CA ILE A 775 -54.84 16.10 19.33
C ILE A 775 -55.94 15.11 18.91
N LYS A 776 -55.83 13.85 19.33
CA LYS A 776 -56.80 12.80 19.01
C LYS A 776 -56.78 11.70 20.06
N LYS A 777 -57.94 11.14 20.39
CA LYS A 777 -58.05 9.86 21.10
C LYS A 777 -58.20 8.72 20.11
N ILE A 778 -57.42 7.67 20.29
CA ILE A 778 -57.46 6.43 19.51
C ILE A 778 -58.65 5.61 20.00
N LYS A 779 -59.52 5.18 19.08
CA LYS A 779 -60.54 4.18 19.39
C LYS A 779 -59.88 2.81 19.24
N VAL A 780 -59.57 2.16 20.35
CA VAL A 780 -59.17 0.75 20.35
C VAL A 780 -60.41 -0.05 19.96
N ARG A 781 -60.36 -0.78 18.84
CA ARG A 781 -61.39 -1.78 18.54
C ARG A 781 -61.13 -2.95 19.49
N SER A 782 -62.08 -3.21 20.38
CA SER A 782 -62.12 -4.37 21.27
C SER A 782 -62.14 -5.67 20.50
#